data_AF-A0A5B2X3Y8-F1
#
_entry.id   AF-A0A5B2X3Y8-F1
#
_cell.length_a   1.000
_cell.length_b   1.000
_cell.length_c   1.000
_cell.angle_alpha   90.00
_cell.angle_beta   90.00
_cell.angle_gamma   90.00
#
_symmetry.space_group_name_H-M   'P 1'
#
loop_
_entity.id
_entity.type
_entity.pdbx_description
1 polymer ?
#
loop_
_entity_poly.entity_id
_entity_poly.type
_entity_poly.pdbx_seq_one_letter_code
_entity_poly.pdbx_strand_id
1 'polypeptide(L)'
;MTDTHRSIDAVWKLESAKIIAGLTRLVRDVGLAEELAQDALVAALEQWPDTGVPDNPGAWLMAIAKRRAIDHIRRAQRLERKQEQLAHELDQQRDEPEQEPERDDVLRLMFISCHPVLPTQERVALTLRLLGGLTAEEIARAFLSTEPRIAQRIAGAKRTLAQERVPFELPDGAELAERLSSVLEVIYLIFNEGYSATSGDDLMRPGLCLEALRIGRLLAELSPHEAEVHGLVALMEIQASRSAARTGPSGEPVQLHEQNRGRWDPLLIRRGFSAMLRARDLGGRPGPYVLQAAIAVCHAQARTAEATDWPQIAALYDALSRLLPTPIVQLNRAVAVGMARGPEAGLALVDALVDDPALRDYHLLPGVRGDLLVRLGRHAEARPEFERAASLARNVAERAFLRRRADAIAEEEPAGVTLGQAAEDFLARPELDAATVRSYGQTMRRLCLRLGERLPLASLTADQVARVFATDWGGAAAKTWNRHRSAVRSFCAFVSLDDLAAGLDRRAETRPPTATIDPAGLAALWDPGLPLRERTLWRLLHESAARVTAVLSLDIEHLDLDDRRARAGETWVSWRAETARLLPQLIAGRARGPLFLADRRPAPARMPAAADLCPETGRRRLSYERAEYLFKQATKALDPTGNGYTLRQLRPREPGRR
;
A
#
# COMPACT_ATOMS: atom_id res chain seq x y z
N MET A 1 -30.48 10.27 33.91
CA MET A 1 -29.75 10.97 32.82
C MET A 1 -29.24 10.01 31.74
N THR A 2 -28.51 8.93 32.06
CA THR A 2 -27.96 7.99 31.07
C THR A 2 -29.00 7.14 30.32
N ASP A 3 -30.17 6.90 30.92
CA ASP A 3 -31.21 6.08 30.29
C ASP A 3 -31.98 6.87 29.21
N THR A 4 -32.38 8.12 29.51
CA THR A 4 -33.08 9.00 28.57
C THR A 4 -32.26 9.29 27.31
N HIS A 5 -30.96 9.56 27.43
CA HIS A 5 -30.10 9.77 26.25
C HIS A 5 -30.00 8.52 25.38
N ARG A 6 -29.90 7.33 26.00
CA ARG A 6 -29.88 6.06 25.24
C ARG A 6 -31.22 5.80 24.55
N SER A 7 -32.34 6.15 25.18
CA SER A 7 -33.66 6.09 24.56
C SER A 7 -33.78 7.06 23.39
N ILE A 8 -33.26 8.29 23.53
CA ILE A 8 -33.24 9.28 22.45
C ILE A 8 -32.46 8.76 21.24
N ASP A 9 -31.24 8.23 21.45
CA ASP A 9 -30.43 7.66 20.38
C ASP A 9 -31.13 6.49 19.67
N ALA A 10 -31.79 5.61 20.44
CA ALA A 10 -32.54 4.49 19.90
C ALA A 10 -33.74 4.94 19.07
N VAL A 11 -34.53 5.89 19.58
CA VAL A 11 -35.65 6.49 18.85
C VAL A 11 -35.15 7.17 17.58
N TRP A 12 -34.07 7.94 17.67
CA TRP A 12 -33.51 8.64 16.51
C TRP A 12 -33.12 7.65 15.41
N LYS A 13 -32.39 6.57 15.74
CA LYS A 13 -32.02 5.54 14.76
C LYS A 13 -33.23 4.84 14.12
N LEU A 14 -34.36 4.77 14.81
CA LEU A 14 -35.60 4.18 14.30
C LEU A 14 -36.43 5.14 13.44
N GLU A 15 -36.48 6.42 13.80
CA GLU A 15 -37.44 7.38 13.24
C GLU A 15 -36.81 8.44 12.32
N SER A 16 -35.49 8.64 12.35
CA SER A 16 -34.82 9.71 11.59
C SER A 16 -35.13 9.65 10.10
N ALA A 17 -35.13 8.46 9.50
CA ALA A 17 -35.40 8.26 8.09
C ALA A 17 -36.79 8.78 7.70
N LYS A 18 -37.82 8.45 8.48
CA LYS A 18 -39.21 8.90 8.23
C LYS A 18 -39.34 10.40 8.40
N ILE A 19 -38.73 10.95 9.46
CA ILE A 19 -38.74 12.39 9.73
C ILE A 19 -38.08 13.16 8.60
N ILE A 20 -36.85 12.80 8.22
CA ILE A 20 -36.09 13.47 7.17
C ILE A 20 -36.83 13.35 5.83
N ALA A 21 -37.37 12.17 5.51
CA ALA A 21 -38.11 11.95 4.28
C ALA A 21 -39.37 12.83 4.19
N GLY A 22 -40.18 12.87 5.25
CA GLY A 22 -41.38 13.71 5.32
C GLY A 22 -41.06 15.21 5.25
N LEU A 23 -39.94 15.64 5.82
CA LEU A 23 -39.47 17.02 5.70
C LEU A 23 -38.91 17.34 4.32
N THR A 24 -38.20 16.40 3.69
CA THR A 24 -37.66 16.58 2.34
C THR A 24 -38.78 16.84 1.35
N ARG A 25 -39.92 16.15 1.46
CA ARG A 25 -41.11 16.45 0.67
C ARG A 25 -41.61 17.90 0.87
N LEU A 26 -41.57 18.38 2.11
CA LEU A 26 -42.08 19.71 2.48
C LEU A 26 -41.16 20.85 2.02
N VAL A 27 -39.84 20.71 2.18
CA VAL A 27 -38.86 21.78 1.87
C VAL A 27 -38.14 21.59 0.54
N ARG A 28 -38.29 20.43 -0.10
CA ARG A 28 -37.66 20.04 -1.39
C ARG A 28 -36.13 20.12 -1.40
N ASP A 29 -35.51 20.01 -0.22
CA ASP A 29 -34.06 20.01 -0.04
C ASP A 29 -33.69 19.04 1.10
N VAL A 30 -32.91 18.00 0.77
CA VAL A 30 -32.49 16.97 1.74
C VAL A 30 -31.56 17.53 2.82
N GLY A 31 -30.71 18.48 2.45
CA GLY A 31 -29.79 19.11 3.39
C GLY A 31 -30.55 19.89 4.46
N LEU A 32 -31.46 20.76 4.03
CA LEU A 32 -32.32 21.55 4.91
C LEU A 32 -33.27 20.66 5.73
N ALA A 33 -33.83 19.61 5.13
CA ALA A 33 -34.67 18.65 5.83
C ALA A 33 -33.93 17.95 6.99
N GLU A 34 -32.68 17.53 6.77
CA GLU A 34 -31.88 16.92 7.83
C GLU A 34 -31.52 17.91 8.93
N GLU A 35 -31.19 19.16 8.59
CA GLU A 35 -30.93 20.21 9.58
C GLU A 35 -32.15 20.45 10.48
N LEU A 36 -33.33 20.58 9.89
CA LEU A 36 -34.59 20.75 10.61
C LEU A 36 -34.96 19.54 11.48
N ALA A 37 -34.59 18.33 11.05
CA ALA A 37 -34.76 17.12 11.83
C ALA A 37 -33.79 17.06 13.03
N GLN A 38 -32.52 17.44 12.83
CA GLN A 38 -31.53 17.55 13.93
C GLN A 38 -31.97 18.59 14.96
N ASP A 39 -32.54 19.68 14.51
CA ASP A 39 -33.15 20.71 15.33
C ASP A 39 -34.26 20.16 16.26
N ALA A 40 -35.08 19.23 15.77
CA ALA A 40 -36.07 18.54 16.58
C ALA A 40 -35.43 17.55 17.56
N LEU A 41 -34.33 16.90 17.18
CA LEU A 41 -33.53 16.05 18.09
C LEU A 41 -32.93 16.87 19.24
N VAL A 42 -32.40 18.07 18.95
CA VAL A 42 -31.91 18.99 19.99
C VAL A 42 -33.02 19.34 20.98
N ALA A 43 -34.23 19.61 20.49
CA ALA A 43 -35.38 19.87 21.37
C ALA A 43 -35.71 18.66 22.28
N ALA A 44 -35.61 17.43 21.76
CA ALA A 44 -35.78 16.23 22.58
C ALA A 44 -34.69 16.09 23.64
N LEU A 45 -33.42 16.37 23.29
CA LEU A 45 -32.28 16.35 24.21
C LEU A 45 -32.40 17.40 25.31
N GLU A 46 -33.01 18.55 25.04
CA GLU A 46 -33.27 19.59 26.03
C GLU A 46 -34.47 19.26 26.92
N GLN A 47 -35.56 18.73 26.35
CA GLN A 47 -36.84 18.62 27.05
C GLN A 47 -37.05 17.27 27.76
N TRP A 48 -36.71 16.14 27.13
CA TRP A 48 -37.04 14.81 27.66
C TRP A 48 -36.28 14.42 28.94
N PRO A 49 -35.06 14.93 29.23
CA PRO A 49 -34.43 14.68 30.53
C PRO A 49 -35.28 15.14 31.72
N ASP A 50 -36.05 16.23 31.54
CA ASP A 50 -36.89 16.81 32.59
C ASP A 50 -38.33 16.29 32.54
N THR A 51 -38.90 16.13 31.34
CA THR A 51 -40.32 15.74 31.16
C THR A 51 -40.55 14.24 31.02
N GLY A 52 -39.48 13.45 30.85
CA GLY A 52 -39.55 12.05 30.43
C GLY A 52 -39.73 11.90 28.91
N VAL A 53 -39.52 10.67 28.43
CA VAL A 53 -39.73 10.29 27.01
C VAL A 53 -41.23 10.16 26.74
N PRO A 54 -41.79 10.84 25.72
CA PRO A 54 -43.20 10.72 25.36
C PRO A 54 -43.60 9.29 24.95
N ASP A 55 -44.88 8.92 25.12
CA ASP A 55 -45.41 7.60 24.73
C ASP A 55 -45.24 7.30 23.23
N ASN A 56 -45.35 8.33 22.38
CA ASN A 56 -45.05 8.26 20.95
C ASN A 56 -43.95 9.26 20.60
N PRO A 57 -42.67 8.88 20.79
CA PRO A 57 -41.55 9.80 20.65
C PRO A 57 -41.29 10.16 19.18
N GLY A 58 -41.58 9.25 18.24
CA GLY A 58 -41.47 9.51 16.80
C GLY A 58 -42.46 10.58 16.30
N ALA A 59 -43.74 10.46 16.70
CA ALA A 59 -44.75 11.47 16.36
C ALA A 59 -44.43 12.84 16.96
N TRP A 60 -43.87 12.87 18.18
CA TRP A 60 -43.43 14.10 18.82
C TRP A 60 -42.31 14.78 18.01
N LEU A 61 -41.27 14.03 17.63
CA LEU A 61 -40.16 14.55 16.83
C LEU A 61 -40.62 15.07 15.47
N MET A 62 -41.47 14.30 14.78
CA MET A 62 -42.06 14.72 13.50
C MET A 62 -42.85 16.03 13.64
N ALA A 63 -43.65 16.17 14.70
CA ALA A 63 -44.44 17.37 14.94
C ALA A 63 -43.57 18.61 15.17
N ILE A 64 -42.51 18.49 15.99
CA ILE A 64 -41.55 19.58 16.22
C ILE A 64 -40.82 19.94 14.92
N ALA A 65 -40.35 18.95 14.17
CA ALA A 65 -39.62 19.19 12.93
C ALA A 65 -40.50 19.87 11.87
N LYS A 66 -41.76 19.41 11.70
CA LYS A 66 -42.73 20.06 10.79
C LYS A 66 -43.01 21.52 11.16
N ARG A 67 -43.14 21.84 12.46
CA ARG A 67 -43.31 23.23 12.91
C ARG A 67 -42.11 24.08 12.52
N ARG A 68 -40.89 23.61 12.77
CA ARG A 68 -39.67 24.32 12.39
C ARG A 68 -39.54 24.51 10.88
N ALA A 69 -39.92 23.51 10.09
CA ALA A 69 -39.95 23.61 8.63
C ALA A 69 -40.93 24.67 8.14
N ILE A 70 -42.15 24.69 8.66
CA ILE A 70 -43.16 25.72 8.34
C ILE A 70 -42.65 27.12 8.73
N ASP A 71 -42.02 27.25 9.90
CA ASP A 71 -41.45 28.53 10.35
C ASP A 71 -40.26 28.97 9.49
N HIS A 72 -39.46 28.04 8.97
CA HIS A 72 -38.42 28.31 7.98
C HIS A 72 -39.03 28.83 6.68
N ILE A 73 -40.01 28.12 6.11
CA ILE A 73 -40.71 28.52 4.87
C ILE A 73 -41.33 29.91 5.01
N ARG A 74 -42.04 30.18 6.12
CA ARG A 74 -42.63 31.50 6.40
C ARG A 74 -41.59 32.60 6.54
N ARG A 75 -40.39 32.29 7.04
CA ARG A 75 -39.28 33.26 7.13
C ARG A 75 -38.67 33.54 5.76
N ALA A 76 -38.43 32.50 4.96
CA ALA A 76 -37.95 32.63 3.58
C ALA A 76 -38.93 33.46 2.74
N GLN A 77 -40.22 33.14 2.75
CA GLN A 77 -41.25 33.91 2.06
C GLN A 77 -41.36 35.35 2.56
N ARG A 78 -41.15 35.64 3.85
CA ARG A 78 -41.13 37.02 4.36
C ARG A 78 -39.88 37.78 3.94
N LEU A 79 -38.73 37.10 3.81
CA LEU A 79 -37.49 37.69 3.32
C LEU A 79 -37.58 37.98 1.82
N GLU A 80 -38.13 37.05 1.06
CA GLU A 80 -38.43 37.16 -0.36
C GLU A 80 -39.49 38.26 -0.61
N ARG A 81 -40.60 38.28 0.13
CA ARG A 81 -41.60 39.37 0.11
C ARG A 81 -41.05 40.73 0.57
N LYS A 82 -39.99 40.78 1.39
CA LYS A 82 -39.28 42.02 1.75
C LYS A 82 -38.28 42.46 0.67
N GLN A 83 -37.85 41.55 -0.20
CA GLN A 83 -37.10 41.85 -1.43
C GLN A 83 -38.04 42.19 -2.60
N GLU A 84 -39.25 41.62 -2.60
CA GLU A 84 -40.33 41.81 -3.57
C GLU A 84 -41.39 42.82 -3.10
N GLN A 85 -40.98 43.92 -2.47
CA GLN A 85 -41.87 45.06 -2.24
C GLN A 85 -42.06 45.86 -3.56
N LEU A 86 -42.41 45.15 -4.64
CA LEU A 86 -42.91 45.57 -5.95
C LEU A 86 -43.59 44.36 -6.66
N ALA A 87 -44.60 43.74 -6.04
CA ALA A 87 -45.80 43.15 -6.70
C ALA A 87 -46.68 42.40 -5.69
N HIS A 88 -47.96 42.79 -5.60
CA HIS A 88 -49.05 41.98 -5.07
C HIS A 88 -49.28 40.77 -6.01
N GLU A 89 -49.63 39.55 -5.60
CA GLU A 89 -50.78 39.13 -4.80
C GLU A 89 -50.65 37.61 -4.50
N LEU A 90 -51.37 37.14 -3.47
CA LEU A 90 -51.96 35.80 -3.27
C LEU A 90 -51.63 35.13 -1.92
N ASP A 91 -52.60 35.30 -1.03
CA ASP A 91 -53.04 34.31 -0.06
C ASP A 91 -54.17 33.49 -0.72
N GLN A 92 -54.02 32.16 -0.75
CA GLN A 92 -55.07 31.14 -0.80
C GLN A 92 -54.46 29.77 -1.14
N GLN A 93 -54.39 28.89 -0.14
CA GLN A 93 -54.86 27.49 -0.22
C GLN A 93 -54.53 26.79 1.09
N ARG A 94 -55.57 26.69 1.93
CA ARG A 94 -55.63 25.85 3.10
C ARG A 94 -56.93 25.08 2.93
N ASP A 95 -56.80 23.83 2.52
CA ASP A 95 -57.72 22.70 2.69
C ASP A 95 -57.49 21.67 1.57
N GLU A 96 -56.80 20.57 1.91
CA GLU A 96 -57.15 19.19 1.53
C GLU A 96 -56.22 18.20 2.28
N PRO A 97 -56.73 17.07 2.82
CA PRO A 97 -55.92 16.11 3.55
C PRO A 97 -55.38 15.03 2.60
N GLU A 98 -54.16 15.18 2.09
CA GLU A 98 -53.50 14.09 1.35
C GLU A 98 -52.66 13.21 2.27
N GLN A 99 -53.30 12.14 2.75
CA GLN A 99 -52.64 10.96 3.27
C GLN A 99 -52.08 10.12 2.09
N GLU A 100 -51.06 10.62 1.39
CA GLU A 100 -50.13 9.71 0.71
C GLU A 100 -49.22 9.04 1.76
N PRO A 101 -48.99 7.72 1.68
CA PRO A 101 -48.40 6.97 2.77
C PRO A 101 -46.96 7.45 3.04
N GLU A 102 -46.71 7.83 4.29
CA GLU A 102 -45.39 8.14 4.88
C GLU A 102 -44.28 7.10 4.54
N ARG A 103 -44.69 5.90 4.11
CA ARG A 103 -43.85 4.82 3.58
C ARG A 103 -43.10 5.20 2.31
N ASP A 104 -43.75 5.83 1.34
CA ASP A 104 -43.17 6.09 0.01
C ASP A 104 -42.09 7.17 0.06
N ASP A 105 -42.23 8.12 1.00
CA ASP A 105 -41.22 9.16 1.24
C ASP A 105 -39.86 8.54 1.62
N VAL A 106 -39.84 7.47 2.43
CA VAL A 106 -38.58 6.81 2.81
C VAL A 106 -37.93 6.14 1.61
N LEU A 107 -38.71 5.54 0.71
CA LEU A 107 -38.18 4.95 -0.52
C LEU A 107 -37.60 6.04 -1.44
N ARG A 108 -38.30 7.18 -1.59
CA ARG A 108 -37.78 8.37 -2.30
C ARG A 108 -36.46 8.83 -1.69
N LEU A 109 -36.36 8.89 -0.35
CA LEU A 109 -35.13 9.25 0.35
C LEU A 109 -33.99 8.27 0.10
N MET A 110 -34.26 6.95 0.04
CA MET A 110 -33.25 5.95 -0.32
C MET A 110 -32.71 6.19 -1.74
N PHE A 111 -33.59 6.46 -2.71
CA PHE A 111 -33.16 6.73 -4.09
C PHE A 111 -32.33 8.01 -4.19
N ILE A 112 -32.71 9.09 -3.50
CA ILE A 112 -31.89 10.32 -3.48
C ILE A 112 -30.54 10.06 -2.81
N SER A 113 -30.52 9.38 -1.66
CA SER A 113 -29.27 9.13 -0.92
C SER A 113 -28.29 8.28 -1.73
N CYS A 114 -28.82 7.42 -2.59
CA CYS A 114 -28.06 6.56 -3.50
C CYS A 114 -28.04 7.10 -4.95
N HIS A 115 -28.30 8.39 -5.17
CA HIS A 115 -28.37 8.93 -6.53
C HIS A 115 -27.01 8.78 -7.25
N PRO A 116 -26.96 8.25 -8.49
CA PRO A 116 -25.73 8.03 -9.26
C PRO A 116 -24.86 9.26 -9.53
N VAL A 117 -25.43 10.47 -9.43
CA VAL A 117 -24.66 11.74 -9.48
C VAL A 117 -23.63 11.85 -8.36
N LEU A 118 -23.88 11.14 -7.25
CA LEU A 118 -22.98 11.10 -6.12
C LEU A 118 -21.94 9.98 -6.30
N PRO A 119 -20.66 10.25 -6.02
CA PRO A 119 -19.65 9.20 -5.88
C PRO A 119 -20.05 8.13 -4.85
N THR A 120 -19.63 6.88 -5.04
CA THR A 120 -19.99 5.75 -4.16
C THR A 120 -19.72 6.02 -2.67
N GLN A 121 -18.59 6.65 -2.34
CA GLN A 121 -18.25 6.97 -0.95
C GLN A 121 -19.21 8.01 -0.32
N GLU A 122 -19.75 8.90 -1.13
CA GLU A 122 -20.75 9.88 -0.71
C GLU A 122 -22.12 9.22 -0.55
N ARG A 123 -22.52 8.35 -1.48
CA ARG A 123 -23.74 7.54 -1.35
C ARG A 123 -23.76 6.72 -0.05
N VAL A 124 -22.66 6.02 0.25
CA VAL A 124 -22.53 5.23 1.48
C VAL A 124 -22.64 6.10 2.74
N ALA A 125 -21.88 7.21 2.79
CA ALA A 125 -21.89 8.10 3.95
C ALA A 125 -23.25 8.78 4.16
N LEU A 126 -23.88 9.23 3.07
CA LEU A 126 -25.18 9.89 3.10
C LEU A 126 -26.28 8.89 3.51
N THR A 127 -26.26 7.67 2.98
CA THR A 127 -27.22 6.62 3.37
C THR A 127 -27.11 6.26 4.85
N LEU A 128 -25.89 6.07 5.37
CA LEU A 128 -25.71 5.81 6.81
C LEU A 128 -26.15 6.98 7.70
N ARG A 129 -25.96 8.22 7.23
CA ARG A 129 -26.39 9.42 7.96
C ARG A 129 -27.91 9.58 7.97
N LEU A 130 -28.54 9.53 6.80
CA LEU A 130 -29.96 9.85 6.64
C LEU A 130 -30.86 8.68 7.00
N LEU A 131 -30.54 7.49 6.48
CA LEU A 131 -31.34 6.28 6.69
C LEU A 131 -30.91 5.58 7.96
N GLY A 132 -29.59 5.49 8.21
CA GLY A 132 -29.02 4.84 9.39
C GLY A 132 -29.12 5.65 10.68
N GLY A 133 -29.25 6.97 10.59
CA GLY A 133 -29.26 7.86 11.75
C GLY A 133 -27.90 7.95 12.46
N LEU A 134 -26.81 7.49 11.82
CA LEU A 134 -25.47 7.52 12.41
C LEU A 134 -24.90 8.94 12.45
N THR A 135 -24.06 9.22 13.44
CA THR A 135 -23.25 10.44 13.49
C THR A 135 -22.04 10.35 12.55
N ALA A 136 -21.46 11.50 12.20
CA ALA A 136 -20.22 11.54 11.41
C ALA A 136 -19.07 10.83 12.15
N GLU A 137 -19.05 10.91 13.49
CA GLU A 137 -18.10 10.19 14.34
C GLU A 137 -18.30 8.68 14.27
N GLU A 138 -19.54 8.19 14.39
CA GLU A 138 -19.85 6.76 14.28
C GLU A 138 -19.45 6.21 12.91
N ILE A 139 -19.75 6.94 11.83
CA ILE A 139 -19.36 6.56 10.47
C ILE A 139 -17.83 6.60 10.31
N ALA A 140 -17.16 7.62 10.84
CA ALA A 140 -15.70 7.71 10.76
C ALA A 140 -15.01 6.54 11.46
N ARG A 141 -15.47 6.19 12.68
CA ARG A 141 -15.02 5.01 13.40
C ARG A 141 -15.28 3.74 12.60
N ALA A 142 -16.47 3.61 12.02
CA ALA A 142 -16.88 2.44 11.28
C ALA A 142 -16.16 2.25 9.93
N PHE A 143 -15.48 3.26 9.38
CA PHE A 143 -14.69 3.19 8.13
C PHE A 143 -13.20 3.49 8.34
N LEU A 144 -12.73 3.54 9.59
CA LEU A 144 -11.36 3.94 9.96
C LEU A 144 -10.91 5.23 9.25
N SER A 145 -11.79 6.22 9.29
CA SER A 145 -11.58 7.55 8.73
C SER A 145 -11.58 8.61 9.81
N THR A 146 -11.43 9.87 9.41
CA THR A 146 -11.54 11.00 10.33
C THR A 146 -12.94 11.60 10.25
N GLU A 147 -13.47 12.03 11.39
CA GLU A 147 -14.77 12.70 11.46
C GLU A 147 -14.87 13.91 10.49
N PRO A 148 -13.87 14.81 10.39
CA PRO A 148 -13.93 15.92 9.42
C PRO A 148 -14.06 15.46 7.97
N ARG A 149 -13.40 14.35 7.59
CA ARG A 149 -13.47 13.82 6.22
C ARG A 149 -14.86 13.27 5.93
N ILE A 150 -15.49 12.59 6.89
CA ILE A 150 -16.86 12.09 6.75
C ILE A 150 -17.87 13.25 6.71
N ALA A 151 -17.74 14.22 7.61
CA ALA A 151 -18.59 15.41 7.63
C ALA A 151 -18.51 16.17 6.29
N GLN A 152 -17.30 16.33 5.74
CA GLN A 152 -17.10 16.96 4.42
C GLN A 152 -17.74 16.15 3.29
N ARG A 153 -17.67 14.82 3.32
CA ARG A 153 -18.33 13.95 2.32
C ARG A 153 -19.86 14.10 2.38
N ILE A 154 -20.44 14.07 3.57
CA ILE A 154 -21.90 14.23 3.75
C ILE A 154 -22.34 15.62 3.27
N ALA A 155 -21.62 16.67 3.66
CA ALA A 155 -21.92 18.04 3.24
C ALA A 155 -21.68 18.26 1.74
N GLY A 156 -20.69 17.58 1.14
CA GLY A 156 -20.46 17.53 -0.30
C GLY A 156 -21.65 16.93 -1.02
N ALA A 157 -22.06 15.72 -0.61
CA ALA A 157 -23.17 14.99 -1.18
C ALA A 157 -24.47 15.82 -1.19
N LYS A 158 -24.83 16.42 -0.05
CA LYS A 158 -26.01 17.28 0.07
C LYS A 158 -25.96 18.49 -0.88
N ARG A 159 -24.80 19.15 -0.98
CA ARG A 159 -24.61 20.29 -1.90
C ARG A 159 -24.75 19.87 -3.35
N THR A 160 -24.16 18.73 -3.74
CA THR A 160 -24.28 18.20 -5.10
C THR A 160 -25.74 17.90 -5.44
N LEU A 161 -26.48 17.23 -4.56
CA LEU A 161 -27.91 16.96 -4.79
C LEU A 161 -28.74 18.25 -4.97
N ALA A 162 -28.47 19.28 -4.18
CA ALA A 162 -29.15 20.57 -4.28
C ALA A 162 -28.78 21.33 -5.56
N GLN A 163 -27.51 21.33 -5.95
CA GLN A 163 -27.01 21.97 -7.18
C GLN A 163 -27.60 21.33 -8.44
N GLU A 164 -27.66 20.00 -8.45
CA GLU A 164 -28.20 19.20 -9.56
C GLU A 164 -29.74 19.14 -9.53
N ARG A 165 -30.38 19.73 -8.51
CA ARG A 165 -31.84 19.80 -8.34
C ARG A 165 -32.52 18.43 -8.47
N VAL A 166 -31.92 17.42 -7.85
CA VAL A 166 -32.45 16.05 -7.89
C VAL A 166 -33.87 16.04 -7.31
N PRO A 167 -34.89 15.61 -8.08
CA PRO A 167 -36.28 15.63 -7.63
C PRO A 167 -36.54 14.60 -6.51
N PHE A 168 -37.43 14.95 -5.58
CA PHE A 168 -37.93 14.03 -4.54
C PHE A 168 -39.15 13.27 -5.05
N GLU A 169 -38.92 12.40 -6.02
CA GLU A 169 -39.95 11.64 -6.72
C GLU A 169 -39.52 10.17 -6.83
N LEU A 170 -40.50 9.27 -7.04
CA LEU A 170 -40.18 7.89 -7.36
C LEU A 170 -39.82 7.80 -8.85
N PRO A 171 -38.68 7.19 -9.20
CA PRO A 171 -38.33 6.98 -10.60
C PRO A 171 -39.33 6.02 -11.25
N ASP A 172 -39.63 6.22 -12.53
CA ASP A 172 -40.52 5.35 -13.30
C ASP A 172 -39.75 4.50 -14.33
N GLY A 173 -40.44 3.50 -14.89
CA GLY A 173 -39.95 2.69 -16.00
C GLY A 173 -38.54 2.14 -15.82
N ALA A 174 -37.66 2.48 -16.77
CA ALA A 174 -36.27 1.99 -16.80
C ALA A 174 -35.37 2.67 -15.75
N GLU A 175 -35.69 3.89 -15.31
CA GLU A 175 -34.92 4.61 -14.31
C GLU A 175 -35.02 3.92 -12.94
N LEU A 176 -36.18 3.34 -12.62
CA LEU A 176 -36.39 2.59 -11.39
C LEU A 176 -35.36 1.47 -11.20
N ALA A 177 -35.09 0.70 -12.27
CA ALA A 177 -34.14 -0.41 -12.21
C ALA A 177 -32.70 0.05 -11.93
N GLU A 178 -32.27 1.15 -12.56
CA GLU A 178 -30.93 1.73 -12.33
C GLU A 178 -30.80 2.27 -10.91
N ARG A 179 -31.79 3.03 -10.44
CA ARG A 179 -31.82 3.60 -9.09
C ARG A 179 -31.85 2.51 -8.03
N LEU A 180 -32.66 1.47 -8.22
CA LEU A 180 -32.71 0.32 -7.34
C LEU A 180 -31.37 -0.42 -7.30
N SER A 181 -30.72 -0.63 -8.45
CA SER A 181 -29.39 -1.24 -8.52
C SER A 181 -28.37 -0.47 -7.67
N SER A 182 -28.37 0.88 -7.75
CA SER A 182 -27.50 1.74 -6.92
C SER A 182 -27.81 1.59 -5.42
N VAL A 183 -29.08 1.52 -5.03
CA VAL A 183 -29.48 1.31 -3.63
C VAL A 183 -28.98 -0.05 -3.13
N LEU A 184 -29.20 -1.12 -3.88
CA LEU A 184 -28.75 -2.46 -3.53
C LEU A 184 -27.23 -2.54 -3.40
N GLU A 185 -26.49 -1.92 -4.34
CA GLU A 185 -25.02 -1.80 -4.29
C GLU A 185 -24.57 -1.14 -2.98
N VAL A 186 -25.14 0.01 -2.63
CA VAL A 186 -24.76 0.77 -1.43
C VAL A 186 -25.03 -0.03 -0.16
N ILE A 187 -26.20 -0.66 -0.05
CA ILE A 187 -26.55 -1.51 1.10
C ILE A 187 -25.56 -2.67 1.22
N TYR A 188 -25.24 -3.35 0.11
CA TYR A 188 -24.32 -4.47 0.14
C TYR A 188 -22.88 -4.05 0.43
N LEU A 189 -22.43 -2.88 -0.02
CA LEU A 189 -21.12 -2.32 0.32
C LEU A 189 -21.00 -2.04 1.82
N ILE A 190 -22.04 -1.46 2.44
CA ILE A 190 -22.09 -1.25 3.90
C ILE A 190 -22.03 -2.60 4.61
N PHE A 191 -22.81 -3.58 4.15
CA PHE A 191 -22.81 -4.92 4.74
C PHE A 191 -21.44 -5.58 4.64
N ASN A 192 -20.81 -5.56 3.46
CA ASN A 192 -19.51 -6.19 3.22
C ASN A 192 -18.40 -5.57 4.07
N GLU A 193 -18.36 -4.24 4.21
CA GLU A 193 -17.39 -3.58 5.08
C GLU A 193 -17.62 -3.96 6.56
N GLY A 194 -18.87 -4.23 6.95
CA GLY A 194 -19.19 -4.81 8.25
C GLY A 194 -18.78 -6.28 8.39
N TYR A 195 -18.96 -7.07 7.33
CA TYR A 195 -18.85 -8.52 7.35
C TYR A 195 -17.43 -9.06 7.07
N SER A 196 -16.60 -8.25 6.42
CA SER A 196 -15.18 -8.53 6.21
C SER A 196 -14.48 -7.19 6.18
N ALA A 197 -14.06 -6.72 7.36
CA ALA A 197 -13.50 -5.39 7.52
C ALA A 197 -12.21 -5.26 6.70
N THR A 198 -12.23 -4.36 5.71
CA THR A 198 -11.14 -4.20 4.74
C THR A 198 -9.80 -3.82 5.38
N SER A 199 -9.84 -3.23 6.58
CA SER A 199 -8.66 -2.77 7.33
C SER A 199 -8.93 -2.71 8.83
N GLY A 200 -7.88 -2.54 9.62
CA GLY A 200 -7.94 -2.49 11.08
C GLY A 200 -7.65 -3.82 11.75
N ASP A 201 -7.94 -3.88 13.05
CA ASP A 201 -7.62 -5.02 13.90
C ASP A 201 -8.75 -6.05 13.95
N ASP A 202 -10.00 -5.59 13.98
CA ASP A 202 -11.18 -6.46 14.01
C ASP A 202 -11.49 -7.02 12.61
N LEU A 203 -11.85 -8.31 12.55
CA LEU A 203 -12.29 -8.96 11.31
C LEU A 203 -13.69 -8.51 10.86
N MET A 204 -14.53 -8.11 11.83
CA MET A 204 -15.93 -7.80 11.66
C MET A 204 -16.26 -6.46 12.33
N ARG A 205 -17.19 -5.70 11.77
CA ARG A 205 -17.84 -4.55 12.41
C ARG A 205 -19.35 -4.81 12.49
N PRO A 206 -19.82 -5.57 13.51
CA PRO A 206 -21.20 -6.04 13.58
C PRO A 206 -22.24 -4.91 13.51
N GLY A 207 -21.90 -3.72 14.02
CA GLY A 207 -22.77 -2.55 13.92
C GLY A 207 -23.14 -2.18 12.48
N LEU A 208 -22.19 -2.23 11.54
CA LEU A 208 -22.46 -1.97 10.12
C LEU A 208 -23.31 -3.08 9.49
N CYS A 209 -23.06 -4.34 9.83
CA CYS A 209 -23.88 -5.46 9.34
C CYS A 209 -25.33 -5.32 9.79
N LEU A 210 -25.56 -5.00 11.07
CA LEU A 210 -26.89 -4.81 11.63
C LEU A 210 -27.60 -3.63 10.97
N GLU A 211 -26.87 -2.54 10.70
CA GLU A 211 -27.42 -1.37 10.03
C GLU A 211 -27.82 -1.67 8.57
N ALA A 212 -26.94 -2.32 7.80
CA ALA A 212 -27.26 -2.74 6.44
C ALA A 212 -28.43 -3.73 6.40
N LEU A 213 -28.52 -4.67 7.35
CA LEU A 213 -29.67 -5.57 7.48
C LEU A 213 -30.97 -4.81 7.78
N ARG A 214 -30.92 -3.81 8.65
CA ARG A 214 -32.08 -2.97 8.98
C ARG A 214 -32.57 -2.21 7.75
N ILE A 215 -31.66 -1.53 7.05
CA ILE A 215 -31.97 -0.77 5.83
C ILE A 215 -32.47 -1.72 4.72
N GLY A 216 -31.84 -2.87 4.54
CA GLY A 216 -32.26 -3.86 3.54
C GLY A 216 -33.65 -4.45 3.81
N ARG A 217 -33.98 -4.75 5.07
CA ARG A 217 -35.33 -5.20 5.45
C ARG A 217 -36.38 -4.13 5.21
N LEU A 218 -36.06 -2.87 5.52
CA LEU A 218 -36.92 -1.73 5.22
C LEU A 218 -37.15 -1.60 3.71
N LEU A 219 -36.12 -1.76 2.89
CA LEU A 219 -36.27 -1.77 1.42
C LEU A 219 -37.15 -2.94 0.95
N ALA A 220 -36.99 -4.15 1.50
CA ALA A 220 -37.83 -5.30 1.16
C ALA A 220 -39.31 -5.12 1.54
N GLU A 221 -39.56 -4.33 2.59
CA GLU A 221 -40.90 -3.93 3.00
C GLU A 221 -41.52 -2.87 2.08
N LEU A 222 -40.70 -1.94 1.58
CA LEU A 222 -41.10 -0.86 0.67
C LEU A 222 -41.23 -1.32 -0.79
N SER A 223 -40.45 -2.32 -1.20
CA SER A 223 -40.40 -2.86 -2.56
C SER A 223 -40.70 -4.37 -2.57
N PRO A 224 -41.90 -4.79 -2.14
CA PRO A 224 -42.22 -6.21 -1.95
C PRO A 224 -42.25 -7.02 -3.24
N HIS A 225 -42.35 -6.37 -4.40
CA HIS A 225 -42.43 -7.00 -5.72
C HIS A 225 -41.07 -7.14 -6.43
N GLU A 226 -39.98 -6.69 -5.80
CA GLU A 226 -38.65 -6.70 -6.41
C GLU A 226 -37.83 -7.91 -5.94
N ALA A 227 -37.60 -8.88 -6.84
CA ALA A 227 -36.90 -10.12 -6.50
C ALA A 227 -35.46 -9.89 -6.01
N GLU A 228 -34.73 -8.94 -6.60
CA GLU A 228 -33.34 -8.64 -6.22
C GLU A 228 -33.22 -8.02 -4.83
N VAL A 229 -34.25 -7.30 -4.36
CA VAL A 229 -34.30 -6.78 -2.99
C VAL A 229 -34.37 -7.93 -1.99
N HIS A 230 -35.27 -8.88 -2.21
CA HIS A 230 -35.39 -10.08 -1.37
C HIS A 230 -34.14 -10.96 -1.48
N GLY A 231 -33.53 -11.05 -2.67
CA GLY A 231 -32.25 -11.72 -2.89
C GLY A 231 -31.13 -11.12 -2.04
N LEU A 232 -30.97 -9.80 -2.04
CA LEU A 232 -29.95 -9.13 -1.23
C LEU A 232 -30.19 -9.34 0.28
N VAL A 233 -31.44 -9.22 0.74
CA VAL A 233 -31.76 -9.50 2.16
C VAL A 233 -31.45 -10.96 2.50
N ALA A 234 -31.82 -11.91 1.64
CA ALA A 234 -31.52 -13.32 1.85
C ALA A 234 -30.01 -13.58 1.99
N LEU A 235 -29.21 -12.99 1.09
CA LEU A 235 -27.76 -13.08 1.12
C LEU A 235 -27.18 -12.55 2.44
N MET A 236 -27.56 -11.33 2.83
CA MET A 236 -27.05 -10.69 4.05
C MET A 236 -27.45 -11.45 5.31
N GLU A 237 -28.71 -11.91 5.41
CA GLU A 237 -29.21 -12.69 6.55
C GLU A 237 -28.41 -13.99 6.73
N ILE A 238 -28.20 -14.73 5.63
CA ILE A 238 -27.46 -15.99 5.65
C ILE A 238 -25.99 -15.75 5.98
N GLN A 239 -25.36 -14.73 5.40
CA GLN A 239 -23.97 -14.38 5.74
C GLN A 239 -23.85 -13.99 7.21
N ALA A 240 -24.72 -13.10 7.70
CA ALA A 240 -24.74 -12.63 9.08
C ALA A 240 -25.00 -13.74 10.10
N SER A 241 -25.75 -14.78 9.73
CA SER A 241 -25.97 -15.96 10.59
C SER A 241 -24.67 -16.60 11.08
N ARG A 242 -23.58 -16.46 10.32
CA ARG A 242 -22.29 -17.06 10.61
C ARG A 242 -21.41 -16.22 11.53
N SER A 243 -21.82 -15.01 11.89
CA SER A 243 -20.93 -14.03 12.55
C SER A 243 -20.24 -14.58 13.80
N ALA A 244 -20.96 -15.34 14.63
CA ALA A 244 -20.39 -15.96 15.83
C ALA A 244 -19.38 -17.08 15.54
N ALA A 245 -19.40 -17.69 14.36
CA ALA A 245 -18.52 -18.79 13.98
C ALA A 245 -17.31 -18.36 13.15
N ARG A 246 -17.20 -17.08 12.79
CA ARG A 246 -16.13 -16.55 11.92
C ARG A 246 -14.83 -16.28 12.65
N THR A 247 -14.88 -16.08 13.97
CA THR A 247 -13.72 -15.82 14.81
C THR A 247 -13.54 -16.92 15.84
N GLY A 248 -12.30 -17.33 16.05
CA GLY A 248 -11.92 -18.22 17.14
C GLY A 248 -11.72 -17.47 18.47
N PRO A 249 -11.37 -18.20 19.55
CA PRO A 249 -11.25 -17.62 20.90
C PRO A 249 -10.23 -16.49 21.02
N SER A 250 -9.22 -16.45 20.14
CA SER A 250 -8.19 -15.39 20.11
C SER A 250 -8.46 -14.31 19.06
N GLY A 251 -9.66 -14.27 18.47
CA GLY A 251 -10.04 -13.31 17.43
C GLY A 251 -9.54 -13.68 16.03
N GLU A 252 -8.96 -14.88 15.86
CA GLU A 252 -8.43 -15.35 14.60
C GLU A 252 -9.54 -15.71 13.59
N PRO A 253 -9.35 -15.45 12.29
CA PRO A 253 -10.30 -15.89 11.25
C PRO A 253 -10.42 -17.42 11.20
N VAL A 254 -11.65 -17.92 11.09
CA VAL A 254 -11.97 -19.35 10.89
C VAL A 254 -12.50 -19.57 9.48
N GLN A 255 -11.86 -20.47 8.71
CA GLN A 255 -12.24 -20.74 7.33
C GLN A 255 -13.64 -21.35 7.26
N LEU A 256 -14.40 -21.08 6.20
CA LEU A 256 -15.82 -21.48 6.09
C LEU A 256 -16.08 -22.97 6.37
N HIS A 257 -15.21 -23.86 5.89
CA HIS A 257 -15.35 -25.30 6.07
C HIS A 257 -14.98 -25.78 7.48
N GLU A 258 -14.24 -24.97 8.24
CA GLU A 258 -13.84 -25.23 9.63
C GLU A 258 -14.82 -24.59 10.63
N GLN A 259 -15.73 -23.74 10.16
CA GLN A 259 -16.72 -23.08 11.04
C GLN A 259 -17.66 -24.10 11.66
N ASN A 260 -17.80 -24.04 12.99
CA ASN A 260 -18.82 -24.81 13.68
C ASN A 260 -20.23 -24.29 13.29
N ARG A 261 -20.91 -25.03 12.42
CA ARG A 261 -22.25 -24.69 11.91
C ARG A 261 -23.33 -24.68 13.00
N GLY A 262 -23.11 -25.37 14.12
CA GLY A 262 -23.99 -25.30 15.30
C GLY A 262 -23.99 -23.92 15.98
N ARG A 263 -22.99 -23.07 15.70
CA ARG A 263 -22.93 -21.67 16.16
C ARG A 263 -23.56 -20.69 15.17
N TRP A 264 -24.11 -21.16 14.04
CA TRP A 264 -24.80 -20.30 13.10
C TRP A 264 -26.20 -19.97 13.63
N ASP A 265 -26.61 -18.70 13.49
CA ASP A 265 -27.89 -18.23 14.01
C ASP A 265 -29.07 -18.82 13.20
N PRO A 266 -29.89 -19.70 13.79
CA PRO A 266 -30.99 -20.35 13.08
C PRO A 266 -32.13 -19.39 12.74
N LEU A 267 -32.29 -18.27 13.47
CA LEU A 267 -33.30 -17.26 13.16
C LEU A 267 -32.92 -16.51 11.88
N LEU A 268 -31.67 -16.09 11.75
CA LEU A 268 -31.18 -15.40 10.55
C LEU A 268 -31.20 -16.33 9.32
N ILE A 269 -30.83 -17.61 9.48
CA ILE A 269 -30.97 -18.61 8.41
C ILE A 269 -32.43 -18.72 7.93
N ARG A 270 -33.39 -18.85 8.86
CA ARG A 270 -34.81 -18.93 8.51
C ARG A 270 -35.30 -17.68 7.79
N ARG A 271 -34.93 -16.48 8.27
CA ARG A 271 -35.27 -15.21 7.60
C ARG A 271 -34.71 -15.15 6.19
N GLY A 272 -33.44 -15.54 6.02
CA GLY A 272 -32.80 -15.59 4.72
C GLY A 272 -33.47 -16.56 3.76
N PHE A 273 -33.87 -17.74 4.24
CA PHE A 273 -34.64 -18.69 3.42
C PHE A 273 -36.03 -18.16 3.06
N SER A 274 -36.73 -17.52 3.99
CA SER A 274 -38.02 -16.88 3.69
C SER A 274 -37.89 -15.77 2.63
N ALA A 275 -36.86 -14.94 2.72
CA ALA A 275 -36.59 -13.91 1.71
C ALA A 275 -36.25 -14.54 0.34
N MET A 276 -35.42 -15.59 0.32
CA MET A 276 -35.10 -16.30 -0.94
C MET A 276 -36.34 -16.93 -1.58
N LEU A 277 -37.24 -17.52 -0.77
CA LEU A 277 -38.51 -18.07 -1.27
C LEU A 277 -39.38 -16.97 -1.90
N ARG A 278 -39.49 -15.80 -1.26
CA ARG A 278 -40.19 -14.64 -1.85
C ARG A 278 -39.57 -14.21 -3.18
N ALA A 279 -38.25 -14.10 -3.24
CA ALA A 279 -37.54 -13.75 -4.48
C ALA A 279 -37.85 -14.74 -5.62
N ARG A 280 -37.86 -16.03 -5.30
CA ARG A 280 -38.18 -17.10 -6.26
C ARG A 280 -39.64 -17.06 -6.70
N ASP A 281 -40.57 -16.85 -5.77
CA ASP A 281 -42.01 -16.88 -6.04
C ASP A 281 -42.46 -15.68 -6.90
N LEU A 282 -41.74 -14.55 -6.84
CA LEU A 282 -41.92 -13.42 -7.75
C LEU A 282 -41.51 -13.73 -9.21
N GLY A 283 -40.66 -14.75 -9.42
CA GLY A 283 -40.23 -15.18 -10.74
C GLY A 283 -39.29 -14.20 -11.46
N GLY A 284 -39.17 -14.36 -12.77
CA GLY A 284 -38.27 -13.56 -13.62
C GLY A 284 -36.85 -14.13 -13.76
N ARG A 285 -36.01 -13.44 -14.54
CA ARG A 285 -34.59 -13.81 -14.69
C ARG A 285 -33.84 -13.38 -13.41
N PRO A 286 -33.08 -14.28 -12.76
CA PRO A 286 -32.39 -13.93 -11.53
C PRO A 286 -31.26 -12.92 -11.80
N GLY A 287 -31.19 -11.87 -10.99
CA GLY A 287 -30.11 -10.91 -11.02
C GLY A 287 -28.92 -11.36 -10.13
N PRO A 288 -27.92 -10.48 -9.93
CA PRO A 288 -26.71 -10.82 -9.20
C PRO A 288 -26.97 -11.22 -7.74
N TYR A 289 -27.89 -10.56 -7.04
CA TYR A 289 -28.12 -10.82 -5.61
C TYR A 289 -28.93 -12.08 -5.38
N VAL A 290 -29.91 -12.39 -6.23
CA VAL A 290 -30.62 -13.69 -6.14
C VAL A 290 -29.66 -14.86 -6.38
N LEU A 291 -28.75 -14.76 -7.36
CA LEU A 291 -27.75 -15.80 -7.62
C LEU A 291 -26.75 -15.95 -6.45
N GLN A 292 -26.27 -14.85 -5.88
CA GLN A 292 -25.39 -14.88 -4.71
C GLN A 292 -26.11 -15.44 -3.47
N ALA A 293 -27.38 -15.08 -3.27
CA ALA A 293 -28.20 -15.64 -2.21
C ALA A 293 -28.39 -17.15 -2.38
N ALA A 294 -28.64 -17.64 -3.60
CA ALA A 294 -28.74 -19.06 -3.88
C ALA A 294 -27.45 -19.81 -3.50
N ILE A 295 -26.27 -19.24 -3.80
CA ILE A 295 -24.98 -19.79 -3.38
C ILE A 295 -24.88 -19.85 -1.84
N ALA A 296 -25.26 -18.78 -1.15
CA ALA A 296 -25.28 -18.74 0.30
C ALA A 296 -26.26 -19.78 0.90
N VAL A 297 -27.41 -20.00 0.27
CA VAL A 297 -28.40 -21.01 0.64
C VAL A 297 -27.81 -22.42 0.57
N CYS A 298 -27.07 -22.77 -0.48
CA CYS A 298 -26.40 -24.08 -0.59
C CYS A 298 -25.48 -24.34 0.62
N HIS A 299 -24.74 -23.33 1.07
CA HIS A 299 -23.93 -23.44 2.28
C HIS A 299 -24.80 -23.61 3.54
N ALA A 300 -25.85 -22.81 3.70
CA ALA A 300 -26.72 -22.83 4.87
C ALA A 300 -27.58 -24.10 5.02
N GLN A 301 -27.91 -24.76 3.91
CA GLN A 301 -28.70 -25.99 3.93
C GLN A 301 -27.90 -27.22 4.39
N ALA A 302 -26.59 -27.24 4.09
CA ALA A 302 -25.74 -28.35 4.48
C ALA A 302 -25.48 -28.35 6.01
N ARG A 303 -25.59 -29.53 6.64
CA ARG A 303 -25.37 -29.66 8.11
C ARG A 303 -23.89 -29.71 8.47
N THR A 304 -23.05 -30.17 7.55
CA THR A 304 -21.59 -30.24 7.69
C THR A 304 -20.91 -29.62 6.48
N ALA A 305 -19.60 -29.38 6.56
CA ALA A 305 -18.85 -28.82 5.45
C ALA A 305 -18.83 -29.75 4.21
N GLU A 306 -18.69 -31.05 4.46
CA GLU A 306 -18.57 -32.11 3.45
C GLU A 306 -19.89 -32.30 2.68
N ALA A 307 -21.03 -32.06 3.34
CA ALA A 307 -22.35 -32.15 2.73
C ALA A 307 -22.73 -30.94 1.84
N THR A 308 -21.82 -29.97 1.66
CA THR A 308 -22.08 -28.79 0.82
C THR A 308 -22.14 -29.20 -0.65
N ASP A 309 -23.22 -28.80 -1.34
CA ASP A 309 -23.40 -29.08 -2.78
C ASP A 309 -22.53 -28.16 -3.65
N TRP A 310 -21.26 -28.52 -3.77
CA TRP A 310 -20.29 -27.81 -4.60
C TRP A 310 -20.62 -27.85 -6.11
N PRO A 311 -21.11 -28.97 -6.70
CA PRO A 311 -21.58 -28.97 -8.08
C PRO A 311 -22.65 -27.91 -8.35
N GLN A 312 -23.64 -27.76 -7.46
CA GLN A 312 -24.66 -26.72 -7.58
C GLN A 312 -24.05 -25.31 -7.44
N ILE A 313 -23.18 -25.09 -6.46
CA ILE A 313 -22.50 -23.79 -6.27
C ILE A 313 -21.68 -23.41 -7.50
N ALA A 314 -20.96 -24.35 -8.11
CA ALA A 314 -20.20 -24.10 -9.34
C ALA A 314 -21.12 -23.71 -10.51
N ALA A 315 -22.27 -24.37 -10.67
CA ALA A 315 -23.26 -24.02 -11.69
C ALA A 315 -23.88 -22.63 -11.46
N LEU A 316 -24.13 -22.24 -10.20
CA LEU A 316 -24.59 -20.90 -9.84
C LEU A 316 -23.53 -19.83 -10.11
N TYR A 317 -22.25 -20.11 -9.83
CA TYR A 317 -21.16 -19.21 -10.22
C TYR A 317 -20.97 -19.12 -11.73
N ASP A 318 -21.18 -20.20 -12.49
CA ASP A 318 -21.21 -20.15 -13.95
C ASP A 318 -22.29 -19.18 -14.44
N ALA A 319 -23.50 -19.25 -13.88
CA ALA A 319 -24.59 -18.32 -14.19
C ALA A 319 -24.24 -16.88 -13.80
N LEU A 320 -23.70 -16.68 -12.58
CA LEU A 320 -23.30 -15.35 -12.10
C LEU A 320 -22.19 -14.75 -12.94
N SER A 321 -21.21 -15.54 -13.39
CA SER A 321 -20.12 -15.05 -14.25
C SER A 321 -20.58 -14.61 -15.63
N ARG A 322 -21.67 -15.19 -16.16
CA ARG A 322 -22.28 -14.74 -17.43
C ARG A 322 -23.01 -13.41 -17.27
N LEU A 323 -23.61 -13.18 -16.09
CA LEU A 323 -24.33 -11.95 -15.78
C LEU A 323 -23.40 -10.81 -15.37
N LEU A 324 -22.38 -11.11 -14.57
CA LEU A 324 -21.44 -10.17 -13.98
C LEU A 324 -20.00 -10.70 -14.13
N PRO A 325 -19.37 -10.52 -15.30
CA PRO A 325 -18.07 -11.12 -15.65
C PRO A 325 -16.87 -10.40 -15.00
N THR A 326 -16.97 -10.08 -13.70
CA THR A 326 -15.89 -9.39 -12.97
C THR A 326 -14.78 -10.36 -12.55
N PRO A 327 -13.52 -9.91 -12.46
CA PRO A 327 -12.41 -10.77 -12.00
C PRO A 327 -12.65 -11.40 -10.61
N ILE A 328 -13.34 -10.69 -9.71
CA ILE A 328 -13.70 -11.21 -8.38
C ILE A 328 -14.70 -12.37 -8.48
N VAL A 329 -15.72 -12.26 -9.33
CA VAL A 329 -16.67 -13.36 -9.57
C VAL A 329 -15.96 -14.55 -10.21
N GLN A 330 -15.03 -14.31 -11.14
CA GLN A 330 -14.24 -15.38 -11.76
C GLN A 330 -13.33 -16.10 -10.75
N LEU A 331 -12.70 -15.37 -9.83
CA LEU A 331 -11.91 -15.95 -8.75
C LEU A 331 -12.77 -16.82 -7.81
N ASN A 332 -13.93 -16.31 -7.39
CA ASN A 332 -14.85 -17.08 -6.54
C ASN A 332 -15.38 -18.34 -7.26
N ARG A 333 -15.64 -18.23 -8.56
CA ARG A 333 -15.98 -19.37 -9.42
C ARG A 333 -14.86 -20.42 -9.46
N ALA A 334 -13.60 -19.98 -9.54
CA ALA A 334 -12.46 -20.89 -9.54
C ALA A 334 -12.39 -21.73 -8.25
N VAL A 335 -12.69 -21.13 -7.09
CA VAL A 335 -12.82 -21.85 -5.82
C VAL A 335 -13.93 -22.89 -5.89
N ALA A 336 -15.12 -22.51 -6.35
CA ALA A 336 -16.26 -23.43 -6.46
C ALA A 336 -15.97 -24.61 -7.41
N VAL A 337 -15.34 -24.35 -8.55
CA VAL A 337 -14.92 -25.40 -9.49
C VAL A 337 -13.84 -26.28 -8.87
N GLY A 338 -12.87 -25.71 -8.15
CA GLY A 338 -11.84 -26.46 -7.44
C GLY A 338 -12.42 -27.44 -6.42
N MET A 339 -13.46 -27.01 -5.69
CA MET A 339 -14.15 -27.87 -4.71
C MET A 339 -15.06 -28.92 -5.37
N ALA A 340 -15.66 -28.61 -6.52
CA ALA A 340 -16.57 -29.51 -7.22
C ALA A 340 -15.88 -30.55 -8.11
N ARG A 341 -14.75 -30.19 -8.73
CA ARG A 341 -14.07 -30.97 -9.78
C ARG A 341 -12.61 -31.30 -9.47
N GLY A 342 -12.09 -30.84 -8.33
CA GLY A 342 -10.72 -31.08 -7.89
C GLY A 342 -9.85 -29.81 -7.94
N PRO A 343 -8.86 -29.69 -7.03
CA PRO A 343 -8.04 -28.49 -6.87
C PRO A 343 -7.26 -28.08 -8.13
N GLU A 344 -6.89 -29.02 -8.99
CA GLU A 344 -6.23 -28.76 -10.29
C GLU A 344 -7.11 -27.92 -11.21
N ALA A 345 -8.40 -28.25 -11.30
CA ALA A 345 -9.35 -27.52 -12.16
C ALA A 345 -9.58 -26.10 -11.66
N GLY A 346 -9.61 -25.92 -10.33
CA GLY A 346 -9.66 -24.59 -9.71
C GLY A 346 -8.38 -23.80 -9.98
N LEU A 347 -7.21 -24.43 -9.81
CA LEU A 347 -5.92 -23.77 -9.96
C LEU A 347 -5.71 -23.28 -11.40
N ALA A 348 -6.08 -24.06 -12.40
CA ALA A 348 -6.01 -23.64 -13.80
C ALA A 348 -6.80 -22.35 -14.10
N LEU A 349 -7.98 -22.19 -13.46
CA LEU A 349 -8.78 -20.97 -13.57
C LEU A 349 -8.16 -19.79 -12.81
N VAL A 350 -7.54 -20.05 -11.66
CA VAL A 350 -6.83 -19.02 -10.88
C VAL A 350 -5.58 -18.54 -11.61
N ASP A 351 -4.81 -19.44 -12.22
CA ASP A 351 -3.59 -19.10 -12.95
C ASP A 351 -3.89 -18.18 -14.15
N ALA A 352 -5.05 -18.34 -14.79
CA ALA A 352 -5.52 -17.43 -15.85
C ALA A 352 -5.83 -16.00 -15.35
N LEU A 353 -5.99 -15.79 -14.04
CA LEU A 353 -6.28 -14.50 -13.42
C LEU A 353 -5.04 -13.81 -12.84
N VAL A 354 -3.89 -14.49 -12.78
CA VAL A 354 -2.66 -13.98 -12.11
C VAL A 354 -2.17 -12.66 -12.71
N ASP A 355 -2.31 -12.52 -14.02
CA ASP A 355 -1.86 -11.34 -14.77
C ASP A 355 -2.95 -10.26 -14.92
N ASP A 356 -4.15 -10.46 -14.36
CA ASP A 356 -5.24 -9.48 -14.43
C ASP A 356 -4.89 -8.23 -13.61
N PRO A 357 -4.81 -7.03 -14.24
CA PRO A 357 -4.45 -5.79 -13.53
C PRO A 357 -5.39 -5.45 -12.36
N ALA A 358 -6.67 -5.83 -12.43
CA ALA A 358 -7.66 -5.52 -11.40
C ALA A 358 -7.44 -6.32 -10.11
N LEU A 359 -6.73 -7.46 -10.17
CA LEU A 359 -6.48 -8.33 -9.03
C LEU A 359 -5.04 -8.23 -8.49
N ARG A 360 -4.18 -7.41 -9.11
CA ARG A 360 -2.76 -7.28 -8.75
C ARG A 360 -2.52 -7.08 -7.25
N ASP A 361 -3.31 -6.19 -6.65
CA ASP A 361 -3.21 -5.79 -5.24
C ASP A 361 -4.29 -6.47 -4.36
N TYR A 362 -5.01 -7.46 -4.91
CA TYR A 362 -6.08 -8.15 -4.21
C TYR A 362 -5.57 -9.41 -3.51
N HIS A 363 -5.42 -9.35 -2.18
CA HIS A 363 -4.79 -10.39 -1.38
C HIS A 363 -5.44 -11.79 -1.50
N LEU A 364 -6.75 -11.87 -1.83
CA LEU A 364 -7.44 -13.15 -1.94
C LEU A 364 -7.02 -13.96 -3.19
N LEU A 365 -6.51 -13.31 -4.24
CA LEU A 365 -6.00 -14.03 -5.41
C LEU A 365 -4.82 -14.97 -5.05
N PRO A 366 -3.70 -14.46 -4.51
CA PRO A 366 -2.61 -15.32 -4.05
C PRO A 366 -3.04 -16.22 -2.88
N GLY A 367 -3.95 -15.77 -2.01
CA GLY A 367 -4.49 -16.61 -0.92
C GLY A 367 -5.23 -17.86 -1.41
N VAL A 368 -6.11 -17.72 -2.41
CA VAL A 368 -6.83 -18.83 -3.03
C VAL A 368 -5.87 -19.75 -3.80
N ARG A 369 -4.92 -19.16 -4.55
CA ARG A 369 -3.90 -19.93 -5.26
C ARG A 369 -3.09 -20.80 -4.29
N GLY A 370 -2.64 -20.22 -3.18
CA GLY A 370 -1.94 -20.93 -2.11
C GLY A 370 -2.75 -22.08 -1.50
N ASP A 371 -4.06 -21.88 -1.25
CA ASP A 371 -4.92 -22.95 -0.70
C ASP A 371 -5.06 -24.13 -1.66
N LEU A 372 -5.24 -23.86 -2.95
CA LEU A 372 -5.32 -24.90 -3.98
C LEU A 372 -3.98 -25.64 -4.12
N LEU A 373 -2.85 -24.94 -4.08
CA LEU A 373 -1.52 -25.55 -4.14
C LEU A 373 -1.24 -26.44 -2.92
N VAL A 374 -1.66 -26.05 -1.72
CA VAL A 374 -1.57 -26.91 -0.52
C VAL A 374 -2.37 -28.19 -0.70
N ARG A 375 -3.59 -28.10 -1.24
CA ARG A 375 -4.44 -29.29 -1.50
C ARG A 375 -3.82 -30.25 -2.52
N LEU A 376 -2.94 -29.74 -3.40
CA LEU A 376 -2.17 -30.51 -4.37
C LEU A 376 -0.84 -31.03 -3.83
N GLY A 377 -0.48 -30.72 -2.59
CA GLY A 377 0.84 -31.04 -2.02
C GLY A 377 1.99 -30.19 -2.59
N ARG A 378 1.70 -29.13 -3.37
CA ARG A 378 2.69 -28.22 -3.98
C ARG A 378 3.13 -27.14 -2.99
N HIS A 379 3.69 -27.58 -1.87
CA HIS A 379 4.01 -26.74 -0.72
C HIS A 379 5.03 -25.64 -1.02
N ALA A 380 6.08 -25.94 -1.79
CA ALA A 380 7.10 -24.98 -2.19
C ALA A 380 6.54 -23.79 -2.99
N GLU A 381 5.48 -24.01 -3.78
CA GLU A 381 4.79 -22.95 -4.52
C GLU A 381 3.71 -22.25 -3.68
N ALA A 382 3.06 -22.97 -2.77
CA ALA A 382 1.99 -22.41 -1.95
C ALA A 382 2.49 -21.37 -0.94
N ARG A 383 3.66 -21.60 -0.33
CA ARG A 383 4.23 -20.71 0.68
C ARG A 383 4.43 -19.27 0.19
N PRO A 384 5.13 -18.99 -0.93
CA PRO A 384 5.31 -17.62 -1.41
C PRO A 384 3.98 -16.95 -1.77
N GLU A 385 2.95 -17.70 -2.18
CA GLU A 385 1.61 -17.16 -2.39
C GLU A 385 0.96 -16.68 -1.09
N PHE A 386 1.06 -17.45 0.00
CA PHE A 386 0.57 -16.99 1.31
C PHE A 386 1.36 -15.79 1.85
N GLU A 387 2.68 -15.76 1.65
CA GLU A 387 3.52 -14.61 2.02
C GLU A 387 3.11 -13.35 1.22
N ARG A 388 2.88 -13.50 -0.09
CA ARG A 388 2.37 -12.43 -0.95
C ARG A 388 0.99 -11.97 -0.51
N ALA A 389 0.06 -12.89 -0.26
CA ALA A 389 -1.26 -12.57 0.25
C ALA A 389 -1.19 -11.79 1.57
N ALA A 390 -0.33 -12.21 2.51
CA ALA A 390 -0.11 -11.51 3.76
C ALA A 390 0.46 -10.09 3.55
N SER A 391 1.31 -9.89 2.55
CA SER A 391 1.87 -8.56 2.23
C SER A 391 0.83 -7.56 1.70
N LEU A 392 -0.23 -8.06 1.04
CA LEU A 392 -1.31 -7.27 0.45
C LEU A 392 -2.49 -7.05 1.42
N ALA A 393 -2.62 -7.90 2.44
CA ALA A 393 -3.69 -7.81 3.42
C ALA A 393 -3.54 -6.56 4.32
N ARG A 394 -4.59 -5.73 4.34
CA ARG A 394 -4.66 -4.51 5.16
C ARG A 394 -5.30 -4.72 6.53
N ASN A 395 -6.04 -5.81 6.70
CA ASN A 395 -6.57 -6.24 7.99
C ASN A 395 -5.49 -7.04 8.74
N VAL A 396 -5.27 -6.71 10.03
CA VAL A 396 -4.22 -7.31 10.83
C VAL A 396 -4.47 -8.80 11.10
N ALA A 397 -5.73 -9.17 11.36
CA ALA A 397 -6.13 -10.56 11.62
C ALA A 397 -5.99 -11.43 10.37
N GLU A 398 -6.40 -10.94 9.20
CA GLU A 398 -6.23 -11.64 7.91
C GLU A 398 -4.75 -11.81 7.57
N ARG A 399 -3.94 -10.75 7.73
CA ARG A 399 -2.49 -10.82 7.52
C ARG A 399 -1.83 -11.84 8.44
N ALA A 400 -2.18 -11.86 9.72
CA ALA A 400 -1.65 -12.81 10.68
C ALA A 400 -2.06 -14.26 10.33
N PHE A 401 -3.31 -14.47 9.89
CA PHE A 401 -3.79 -15.76 9.41
C PHE A 401 -2.99 -16.25 8.19
N LEU A 402 -2.79 -15.40 7.19
CA LEU A 402 -2.04 -15.75 5.98
C LEU A 402 -0.56 -16.04 6.28
N ARG A 403 0.06 -15.32 7.23
CA ARG A 403 1.42 -15.64 7.70
C ARG A 403 1.49 -17.00 8.38
N ARG A 404 0.57 -17.30 9.31
CA ARG A 404 0.52 -18.62 9.95
C ARG A 404 0.33 -19.74 8.93
N ARG A 405 -0.44 -19.52 7.87
CA ARG A 405 -0.60 -20.46 6.75
C ARG A 405 0.71 -20.69 6.01
N ALA A 406 1.51 -19.65 5.77
CA ALA A 406 2.84 -19.77 5.19
C ALA A 406 3.82 -20.52 6.13
N ASP A 407 3.82 -20.16 7.42
CA ASP A 407 4.72 -20.73 8.43
C ASP A 407 4.41 -22.22 8.74
N ALA A 408 3.15 -22.63 8.62
CA ALA A 408 2.72 -24.01 8.80
C ALA A 408 3.17 -24.93 7.65
N ILE A 409 3.56 -24.36 6.50
CA ILE A 409 4.16 -25.12 5.41
C ILE A 409 5.63 -25.32 5.76
N ALA A 410 5.97 -26.56 6.12
CA ALA A 410 7.34 -26.98 6.42
C ALA A 410 8.28 -26.51 5.30
N GLU A 411 9.40 -25.91 5.69
CA GLU A 411 10.48 -25.64 4.74
C GLU A 411 10.96 -27.01 4.25
N GLU A 412 10.84 -27.29 2.95
CA GLU A 412 11.61 -28.37 2.37
C GLU A 412 13.07 -28.04 2.62
N GLU A 413 13.73 -28.83 3.48
CA GLU A 413 15.18 -28.77 3.58
C GLU A 413 15.71 -29.08 2.17
N PRO A 414 16.49 -28.16 1.56
CA PRO A 414 17.02 -28.39 0.24
C PRO A 414 17.84 -29.68 0.27
N ALA A 415 17.50 -30.62 -0.61
CA ALA A 415 18.26 -31.86 -0.76
C ALA A 415 19.65 -31.53 -1.34
N GLY A 416 20.62 -31.26 -0.46
CA GLY A 416 22.03 -31.00 -0.80
C GLY A 416 22.52 -29.58 -0.55
N VAL A 417 23.75 -29.31 -0.99
CA VAL A 417 24.42 -28.01 -0.81
C VAL A 417 23.66 -26.92 -1.57
N THR A 418 23.36 -25.82 -0.90
CA THR A 418 22.66 -24.66 -1.49
C THR A 418 23.64 -23.68 -2.12
N LEU A 419 23.15 -22.82 -3.02
CA LEU A 419 23.92 -21.72 -3.59
C LEU A 419 24.53 -20.81 -2.52
N GLY A 420 23.77 -20.48 -1.48
CA GLY A 420 24.24 -19.64 -0.36
C GLY A 420 25.41 -20.28 0.38
N GLN A 421 25.29 -21.58 0.70
CA GLN A 421 26.34 -22.31 1.40
C GLN A 421 27.60 -22.47 0.55
N ALA A 422 27.44 -22.85 -0.73
CA ALA A 422 28.57 -22.94 -1.65
C ALA A 422 29.26 -21.59 -1.87
N ALA A 423 28.50 -20.49 -1.92
CA ALA A 423 29.04 -19.15 -2.06
C ALA A 423 29.83 -18.70 -0.83
N GLU A 424 29.38 -19.05 0.37
CA GLU A 424 30.10 -18.79 1.61
C GLU A 424 31.42 -19.57 1.67
N ASP A 425 31.37 -20.89 1.40
CA ASP A 425 32.54 -21.76 1.37
C ASP A 425 33.56 -21.29 0.32
N PHE A 426 33.09 -20.86 -0.85
CA PHE A 426 33.94 -20.30 -1.90
C PHE A 426 34.70 -19.05 -1.45
N LEU A 427 34.04 -18.15 -0.70
CA LEU A 427 34.64 -16.90 -0.23
C LEU A 427 35.52 -17.07 1.01
N ALA A 428 35.36 -18.17 1.74
CA ALA A 428 36.15 -18.52 2.92
C ALA A 428 37.53 -19.13 2.57
N ARG A 429 37.83 -19.35 1.29
CA ARG A 429 39.08 -19.95 0.82
C ARG A 429 40.33 -19.15 1.24
N PRO A 430 41.37 -19.81 1.79
CA PRO A 430 42.56 -19.13 2.30
C PRO A 430 43.44 -18.54 1.19
N GLU A 431 43.27 -18.96 -0.07
CA GLU A 431 44.04 -18.42 -1.20
C GLU A 431 43.53 -17.06 -1.70
N LEU A 432 42.36 -16.60 -1.25
CA LEU A 432 41.77 -15.33 -1.70
C LEU A 432 42.21 -14.18 -0.79
N ASP A 433 42.87 -13.18 -1.39
CA ASP A 433 43.17 -11.94 -0.66
C ASP A 433 41.90 -11.14 -0.33
N ALA A 434 41.99 -10.25 0.66
CA ALA A 434 40.84 -9.49 1.15
C ALA A 434 40.17 -8.60 0.08
N ALA A 435 40.91 -8.12 -0.93
CA ALA A 435 40.33 -7.36 -2.04
C ALA A 435 39.58 -8.27 -3.02
N THR A 436 40.09 -9.46 -3.27
CA THR A 436 39.44 -10.49 -4.09
C THR A 436 38.17 -11.01 -3.42
N VAL A 437 38.19 -11.31 -2.12
CA VAL A 437 36.99 -11.69 -1.34
C VAL A 437 35.90 -10.61 -1.43
N ARG A 438 36.27 -9.33 -1.26
CA ARG A 438 35.31 -8.21 -1.43
C ARG A 438 34.74 -8.15 -2.84
N SER A 439 35.58 -8.33 -3.85
CA SER A 439 35.16 -8.26 -5.26
C SER A 439 34.27 -9.43 -5.65
N TYR A 440 34.66 -10.66 -5.32
CA TYR A 440 33.89 -11.87 -5.63
C TYR A 440 32.62 -11.94 -4.81
N GLY A 441 32.67 -11.51 -3.54
CA GLY A 441 31.52 -11.46 -2.65
C GLY A 441 30.41 -10.52 -3.14
N GLN A 442 30.74 -9.44 -3.86
CA GLN A 442 29.72 -8.61 -4.51
C GLN A 442 28.93 -9.39 -5.57
N THR A 443 29.60 -10.24 -6.35
CA THR A 443 28.97 -11.08 -7.36
C THR A 443 28.12 -12.17 -6.71
N MET A 444 28.69 -12.90 -5.74
CA MET A 444 28.02 -14.03 -5.10
C MET A 444 26.78 -13.60 -4.31
N ARG A 445 26.86 -12.51 -3.54
CA ARG A 445 25.67 -11.96 -2.85
C ARG A 445 24.57 -11.57 -3.82
N ARG A 446 24.93 -11.00 -4.97
CA ARG A 446 23.93 -10.61 -5.97
C ARG A 446 23.24 -11.82 -6.58
N LEU A 447 24.00 -12.88 -6.89
CA LEU A 447 23.42 -14.15 -7.36
C LEU A 447 22.51 -14.78 -6.30
N CYS A 448 22.96 -14.85 -5.04
CA CYS A 448 22.16 -15.37 -3.92
C CYS A 448 20.85 -14.58 -3.72
N LEU A 449 20.92 -13.24 -3.78
CA LEU A 449 19.74 -12.39 -3.65
C LEU A 449 18.73 -12.54 -4.79
N ARG A 450 19.21 -12.80 -6.03
CA ARG A 450 18.35 -12.90 -7.22
C ARG A 450 17.78 -14.29 -7.44
N LEU A 451 18.57 -15.32 -7.12
CA LEU A 451 18.23 -16.72 -7.38
C LEU A 451 17.75 -17.46 -6.12
N GLY A 452 17.94 -16.86 -4.95
CA GLY A 452 17.64 -17.44 -3.65
C GLY A 452 18.84 -18.17 -3.05
N GLU A 453 19.15 -17.89 -1.78
CA GLU A 453 20.26 -18.53 -1.05
C GLU A 453 20.06 -20.04 -0.89
N ARG A 454 18.80 -20.51 -0.83
CA ARG A 454 18.45 -21.92 -0.64
C ARG A 454 18.33 -22.71 -1.94
N LEU A 455 18.57 -22.09 -3.10
CA LEU A 455 18.55 -22.80 -4.38
C LEU A 455 19.52 -23.99 -4.32
N PRO A 456 19.07 -25.24 -4.55
CA PRO A 456 19.98 -26.38 -4.61
C PRO A 456 21.03 -26.16 -5.69
N LEU A 457 22.31 -26.31 -5.34
CA LEU A 457 23.40 -25.99 -6.26
C LEU A 457 23.34 -26.83 -7.55
N ALA A 458 22.84 -28.07 -7.47
CA ALA A 458 22.62 -28.96 -8.60
C ALA A 458 21.53 -28.48 -9.59
N SER A 459 20.66 -27.57 -9.17
CA SER A 459 19.58 -27.00 -10.00
C SER A 459 19.97 -25.68 -10.68
N LEU A 460 21.15 -25.13 -10.34
CA LEU A 460 21.65 -23.89 -10.90
C LEU A 460 22.02 -24.08 -12.37
N THR A 461 21.54 -23.21 -13.26
CA THR A 461 21.82 -23.26 -14.70
C THR A 461 22.51 -22.01 -15.22
N ALA A 462 23.22 -22.14 -16.35
CA ALA A 462 23.89 -21.02 -17.02
C ALA A 462 22.90 -19.90 -17.41
N ASP A 463 21.71 -20.26 -17.86
CA ASP A 463 20.64 -19.32 -18.23
C ASP A 463 20.15 -18.48 -17.06
N GLN A 464 20.02 -19.08 -15.87
CA GLN A 464 19.66 -18.34 -14.65
C GLN A 464 20.74 -17.30 -14.32
N VAL A 465 22.02 -17.70 -14.40
CA VAL A 465 23.16 -16.81 -14.16
C VAL A 465 23.22 -15.70 -15.23
N ALA A 466 23.02 -16.03 -16.50
CA ALA A 466 23.01 -15.08 -17.61
C ALA A 466 21.89 -14.04 -17.48
N ARG A 467 20.68 -14.44 -17.04
CA ARG A 467 19.58 -13.50 -16.74
C ARG A 467 19.95 -12.52 -15.64
N VAL A 468 20.56 -12.99 -14.55
CA VAL A 468 21.05 -12.09 -13.49
C VAL A 468 22.08 -11.11 -14.03
N PHE A 469 23.00 -11.57 -14.89
CA PHE A 469 23.99 -10.70 -15.52
C PHE A 469 23.39 -9.65 -16.44
N ALA A 470 22.41 -10.01 -17.26
CA ALA A 470 21.70 -9.07 -18.11
C ALA A 470 20.98 -8.00 -17.28
N THR A 471 20.30 -8.39 -16.20
CA THR A 471 19.56 -7.48 -15.33
C THR A 471 20.48 -6.57 -14.50
N ASP A 472 21.48 -7.12 -13.83
CA ASP A 472 22.25 -6.37 -12.83
C ASP A 472 23.52 -5.73 -13.39
N TRP A 473 24.05 -6.25 -14.51
CA TRP A 473 25.29 -5.76 -15.12
C TRP A 473 25.20 -5.53 -16.63
N GLY A 474 24.04 -5.66 -17.27
CA GLY A 474 23.88 -5.51 -18.72
C GLY A 474 24.45 -4.19 -19.25
N GLY A 475 24.18 -3.08 -18.56
CA GLY A 475 24.70 -1.74 -18.87
C GLY A 475 26.08 -1.42 -18.28
N ALA A 476 26.75 -2.36 -17.61
CA ALA A 476 28.03 -2.10 -16.96
C ALA A 476 29.18 -1.97 -17.98
N ALA A 477 30.15 -1.09 -17.66
CA ALA A 477 31.38 -0.96 -18.43
C ALA A 477 32.14 -2.30 -18.54
N ALA A 478 32.87 -2.50 -19.64
CA ALA A 478 33.56 -3.76 -19.94
C ALA A 478 34.41 -4.29 -18.78
N LYS A 479 35.15 -3.41 -18.09
CA LYS A 479 35.96 -3.77 -16.92
C LYS A 479 35.13 -4.35 -15.77
N THR A 480 33.98 -3.74 -15.46
CA THR A 480 33.08 -4.19 -14.39
C THR A 480 32.42 -5.50 -14.75
N TRP A 481 31.92 -5.63 -15.98
CA TRP A 481 31.37 -6.87 -16.53
C TRP A 481 32.38 -8.03 -16.44
N ASN A 482 33.59 -7.81 -16.96
CA ASN A 482 34.66 -8.81 -16.98
C ASN A 482 35.07 -9.26 -15.56
N ARG A 483 35.02 -8.35 -14.57
CA ARG A 483 35.30 -8.67 -13.17
C ARG A 483 34.24 -9.58 -12.55
N HIS A 484 32.95 -9.28 -12.74
CA HIS A 484 31.87 -10.13 -12.24
C HIS A 484 31.86 -11.49 -12.94
N ARG A 485 32.09 -11.51 -14.26
CA ARG A 485 32.29 -12.74 -15.04
C ARG A 485 33.44 -13.59 -14.49
N SER A 486 34.57 -12.97 -14.14
CA SER A 486 35.71 -13.69 -13.55
C SER A 486 35.36 -14.35 -12.23
N ALA A 487 34.55 -13.67 -11.40
CA ALA A 487 34.08 -14.23 -10.13
C ALA A 487 33.21 -15.47 -10.33
N VAL A 488 32.28 -15.43 -11.29
CA VAL A 488 31.46 -16.61 -11.66
C VAL A 488 32.34 -17.76 -12.13
N ARG A 489 33.27 -17.51 -13.07
CA ARG A 489 34.17 -18.56 -13.55
C ARG A 489 35.01 -19.20 -12.44
N SER A 490 35.48 -18.38 -11.50
CA SER A 490 36.22 -18.89 -10.34
C SER A 490 35.33 -19.70 -9.39
N PHE A 491 34.07 -19.32 -9.25
CA PHE A 491 33.07 -20.07 -8.48
C PHE A 491 32.76 -21.41 -9.17
N CYS A 492 32.54 -21.43 -10.49
CA CYS A 492 32.33 -22.65 -11.29
C CYS A 492 33.46 -23.67 -11.08
N ALA A 493 34.71 -23.20 -11.18
CA ALA A 493 35.88 -24.05 -10.95
C ALA A 493 35.93 -24.61 -9.53
N PHE A 494 35.46 -23.86 -8.53
CA PHE A 494 35.41 -24.31 -7.14
C PHE A 494 34.35 -25.38 -6.90
N VAL A 495 33.14 -25.19 -7.43
CA VAL A 495 32.03 -26.15 -7.24
C VAL A 495 32.05 -27.33 -8.23
N SER A 496 33.05 -27.38 -9.11
CA SER A 496 33.18 -28.39 -10.19
C SER A 496 31.94 -28.47 -11.09
N LEU A 497 31.26 -27.34 -11.31
CA LEU A 497 30.18 -27.21 -12.28
C LEU A 497 30.72 -26.51 -13.52
N ASP A 498 30.94 -27.30 -14.57
CA ASP A 498 31.25 -26.76 -15.88
C ASP A 498 29.99 -26.09 -16.48
N ASP A 499 30.20 -25.06 -17.31
CA ASP A 499 29.16 -24.41 -18.13
C ASP A 499 28.28 -23.30 -17.50
N LEU A 500 28.30 -23.02 -16.19
CA LEU A 500 27.46 -21.93 -15.62
C LEU A 500 27.82 -20.51 -16.11
N ALA A 501 29.03 -20.31 -16.62
CA ALA A 501 29.46 -19.06 -17.23
C ALA A 501 29.24 -19.02 -18.76
N ALA A 502 28.58 -20.04 -19.32
CA ALA A 502 28.19 -20.04 -20.73
C ALA A 502 27.28 -18.87 -21.05
N GLY A 503 27.46 -18.26 -22.21
CA GLY A 503 26.73 -17.05 -22.62
C GLY A 503 27.22 -15.75 -21.96
N LEU A 504 28.18 -15.79 -21.03
CA LEU A 504 28.83 -14.59 -20.51
C LEU A 504 30.09 -14.26 -21.32
N ASP A 505 29.97 -13.58 -22.46
CA ASP A 505 31.15 -13.24 -23.27
C ASP A 505 32.01 -12.13 -22.64
N ARG A 506 33.33 -12.21 -22.84
CA ARG A 506 34.25 -11.17 -22.38
C ARG A 506 34.06 -9.91 -23.23
N ARG A 507 33.87 -8.75 -22.59
CA ARG A 507 33.77 -7.45 -23.28
C ARG A 507 35.14 -6.83 -23.51
N ALA A 508 35.36 -6.20 -24.66
CA ALA A 508 36.61 -5.50 -24.96
C ALA A 508 36.76 -4.23 -24.10
N GLU A 509 37.94 -4.02 -23.52
CA GLU A 509 38.25 -2.82 -22.73
C GLU A 509 39.02 -1.81 -23.59
N THR A 510 38.46 -0.62 -23.80
CA THR A 510 39.17 0.52 -24.40
C THR A 510 39.71 1.43 -23.29
N ARG A 511 41.01 1.76 -23.33
CA ARG A 511 41.65 2.64 -22.34
C ARG A 511 42.12 3.92 -23.03
N PRO A 512 41.39 5.04 -22.91
CA PRO A 512 41.85 6.31 -23.47
C PRO A 512 43.10 6.80 -22.70
N PRO A 513 44.06 7.47 -23.38
CA PRO A 513 45.21 8.07 -22.73
C PRO A 513 44.77 9.17 -21.75
N THR A 514 45.45 9.27 -20.60
CA THR A 514 45.17 10.32 -19.60
C THR A 514 45.67 11.66 -20.12
N ALA A 515 44.76 12.62 -20.34
CA ALA A 515 45.10 13.97 -20.79
C ALA A 515 45.92 14.70 -19.72
N THR A 516 47.05 15.30 -20.09
CA THR A 516 47.92 16.07 -19.19
C THR A 516 47.46 17.52 -19.05
N ILE A 517 47.68 18.14 -17.90
CA ILE A 517 47.49 19.59 -17.71
C ILE A 517 48.54 20.33 -18.56
N ASP A 518 48.11 21.34 -19.31
CA ASP A 518 49.02 22.13 -20.14
C ASP A 518 49.92 23.07 -19.29
N PRO A 519 51.01 23.61 -19.86
CA PRO A 519 51.92 24.48 -19.12
C PRO A 519 51.26 25.75 -18.57
N ALA A 520 50.25 26.30 -19.26
CA ALA A 520 49.53 27.49 -18.82
C ALA A 520 48.63 27.22 -17.60
N GLY A 521 47.90 26.10 -17.62
CA GLY A 521 47.09 25.63 -16.50
C GLY A 521 47.94 25.22 -15.29
N LEU A 522 49.13 24.65 -15.51
CA LEU A 522 50.10 24.42 -14.44
C LEU A 522 50.61 25.73 -13.84
N ALA A 523 50.92 26.75 -14.65
CA ALA A 523 51.34 28.05 -14.13
C ALA A 523 50.26 28.73 -13.29
N ALA A 524 49.00 28.68 -13.72
CA ALA A 524 47.86 29.21 -12.98
C ALA A 524 47.61 28.47 -11.65
N LEU A 525 47.94 27.17 -11.58
CA LEU A 525 47.82 26.39 -10.35
C LEU A 525 48.78 26.84 -9.23
N TRP A 526 49.86 27.55 -9.57
CA TRP A 526 50.87 27.98 -8.61
C TRP A 526 50.60 29.33 -7.95
N ASP A 527 49.39 29.88 -8.12
CA ASP A 527 48.95 31.14 -7.54
C ASP A 527 49.10 31.18 -6.00
N PRO A 528 49.61 32.28 -5.40
CA PRO A 528 49.77 32.43 -3.96
C PRO A 528 48.49 32.32 -3.11
N GLY A 529 47.29 32.45 -3.69
CA GLY A 529 46.01 32.42 -2.97
C GLY A 529 45.59 31.05 -2.40
N LEU A 530 46.26 29.96 -2.78
CA LEU A 530 45.95 28.62 -2.29
C LEU A 530 46.48 28.36 -0.87
N PRO A 531 45.79 27.54 -0.05
CA PRO A 531 46.30 27.21 1.27
C PRO A 531 47.61 26.41 1.19
N LEU A 532 48.46 26.55 2.22
CA LEU A 532 49.82 26.00 2.25
C LEU A 532 49.85 24.48 2.03
N ARG A 533 48.89 23.74 2.58
CA ARG A 533 48.79 22.27 2.44
C ARG A 533 48.63 21.88 0.97
N GLU A 534 47.64 22.44 0.28
CA GLU A 534 47.31 22.17 -1.12
C GLU A 534 48.48 22.51 -2.02
N ARG A 535 49.07 23.70 -1.83
CA ARG A 535 50.25 24.14 -2.59
C ARG A 535 51.41 23.16 -2.44
N THR A 536 51.72 22.77 -1.21
CA THR A 536 52.82 21.83 -0.94
C THR A 536 52.53 20.44 -1.51
N LEU A 537 51.31 19.93 -1.34
CA LEU A 537 50.91 18.62 -1.85
C LEU A 537 50.98 18.54 -3.37
N TRP A 538 50.37 19.51 -4.06
CA TRP A 538 50.31 19.51 -5.52
C TRP A 538 51.69 19.75 -6.13
N ARG A 539 52.51 20.61 -5.51
CA ARG A 539 53.90 20.83 -5.93
C ARG A 539 54.76 19.58 -5.75
N LEU A 540 54.64 18.91 -4.60
CA LEU A 540 55.36 17.66 -4.33
C LEU A 540 54.95 16.56 -5.31
N LEU A 541 53.65 16.41 -5.60
CA LEU A 541 53.16 15.44 -6.59
C LEU A 541 53.70 15.72 -8.01
N HIS A 542 53.76 17.00 -8.39
CA HIS A 542 54.27 17.41 -9.69
C HIS A 542 55.79 17.21 -9.81
N GLU A 543 56.57 17.66 -8.81
CA GLU A 543 58.04 17.62 -8.84
C GLU A 543 58.61 16.20 -8.65
N SER A 544 57.96 15.36 -7.85
CA SER A 544 58.41 13.99 -7.59
C SER A 544 57.99 13.01 -8.68
N ALA A 545 56.95 13.34 -9.45
CA ALA A 545 56.22 12.41 -10.29
C ALA A 545 55.83 11.10 -9.56
N ALA A 546 55.74 11.08 -8.22
CA ALA A 546 55.42 9.88 -7.46
C ALA A 546 53.92 9.51 -7.58
N ARG A 547 53.56 8.30 -7.15
CA ARG A 547 52.14 7.92 -7.05
C ARG A 547 51.48 8.73 -5.94
N VAL A 548 50.23 9.17 -6.15
CA VAL A 548 49.49 9.97 -5.16
C VAL A 548 49.43 9.27 -3.79
N THR A 549 49.21 7.96 -3.80
CA THR A 549 49.16 7.16 -2.58
C THR A 549 50.49 7.15 -1.82
N ALA A 550 51.63 7.17 -2.52
CA ALA A 550 52.95 7.20 -1.91
C ALA A 550 53.24 8.56 -1.25
N VAL A 551 52.81 9.67 -1.87
CA VAL A 551 52.97 11.01 -1.29
C VAL A 551 52.07 11.22 -0.08
N LEU A 552 50.82 10.74 -0.13
CA LEU A 552 49.89 10.86 1.00
C LEU A 552 50.30 9.99 2.20
N SER A 553 51.03 8.88 1.96
CA SER A 553 51.55 8.02 3.03
C SER A 553 52.84 8.52 3.68
N LEU A 554 53.38 9.68 3.28
CA LEU A 554 54.60 10.22 3.91
C LEU A 554 54.34 10.71 5.33
N ASP A 555 55.32 10.48 6.19
CA ASP A 555 55.37 10.96 7.57
C ASP A 555 56.58 11.88 7.77
N ILE A 556 56.47 12.81 8.72
CA ILE A 556 57.47 13.88 8.93
C ILE A 556 58.84 13.29 9.32
N GLU A 557 58.85 12.25 10.14
CA GLU A 557 60.05 11.54 10.58
C GLU A 557 60.80 10.82 9.44
N HIS A 558 60.16 10.64 8.29
CA HIS A 558 60.77 10.02 7.10
C HIS A 558 61.28 11.06 6.09
N LEU A 559 61.22 12.35 6.41
CA LEU A 559 61.71 13.43 5.56
C LEU A 559 63.20 13.68 5.81
N ASP A 560 63.97 13.66 4.73
CA ASP A 560 65.34 14.16 4.67
C ASP A 560 65.30 15.50 3.93
N LEU A 561 65.28 16.59 4.69
CA LEU A 561 65.15 17.95 4.15
C LEU A 561 66.42 18.42 3.45
N ASP A 562 67.58 17.93 3.87
CA ASP A 562 68.88 18.29 3.30
C ASP A 562 69.06 17.64 1.92
N ASP A 563 68.76 16.34 1.81
CA ASP A 563 68.83 15.61 0.54
C ASP A 563 67.53 15.70 -0.30
N ARG A 564 66.52 16.43 0.19
CA ARG A 564 65.23 16.67 -0.47
C ARG A 564 64.51 15.39 -0.90
N ARG A 565 64.45 14.41 -0.01
CA ARG A 565 63.86 13.09 -0.27
C ARG A 565 63.14 12.51 0.94
N ALA A 566 62.22 11.59 0.69
CA ALA A 566 61.53 10.85 1.75
C ALA A 566 61.15 9.44 1.31
N ARG A 567 61.03 8.53 2.28
CA ARG A 567 60.68 7.13 2.03
C ARG A 567 59.18 6.89 2.22
N ALA A 568 58.53 6.29 1.22
CA ALA A 568 57.15 5.84 1.24
C ALA A 568 57.10 4.33 0.94
N GLY A 569 57.15 3.49 1.98
CA GLY A 569 57.28 2.04 1.84
C GLY A 569 58.59 1.65 1.14
N GLU A 570 58.49 0.99 -0.02
CA GLU A 570 59.63 0.61 -0.88
C GLU A 570 60.01 1.69 -1.90
N THR A 571 59.29 2.82 -1.94
CA THR A 571 59.51 3.88 -2.94
C THR A 571 60.11 5.13 -2.32
N TRP A 572 61.02 5.77 -3.06
CA TRP A 572 61.56 7.10 -2.71
C TRP A 572 60.77 8.20 -3.41
N VAL A 573 60.50 9.27 -2.67
CA VAL A 573 59.85 10.49 -3.16
C VAL A 573 60.85 11.63 -3.01
N SER A 574 61.37 12.17 -4.11
CA SER A 574 62.28 13.32 -4.13
C SER A 574 61.57 14.59 -4.59
N TRP A 575 62.02 15.77 -4.17
CA TRP A 575 61.40 17.05 -4.56
C TRP A 575 62.42 18.13 -4.93
N ARG A 576 61.94 19.23 -5.53
CA ARG A 576 62.77 20.34 -6.02
C ARG A 576 62.60 21.59 -5.15
N ALA A 577 63.14 22.72 -5.63
CA ALA A 577 63.32 23.95 -4.87
C ALA A 577 62.02 24.52 -4.27
N GLU A 578 60.90 24.49 -5.00
CA GLU A 578 59.66 25.08 -4.47
C GLU A 578 59.05 24.24 -3.35
N THR A 579 59.05 22.90 -3.48
CA THR A 579 58.61 22.04 -2.39
C THR A 579 59.54 22.17 -1.17
N ALA A 580 60.86 22.30 -1.40
CA ALA A 580 61.83 22.51 -0.33
C ALA A 580 61.59 23.83 0.44
N ARG A 581 61.05 24.86 -0.21
CA ARG A 581 60.67 26.14 0.43
C ARG A 581 59.39 26.02 1.27
N LEU A 582 58.44 25.18 0.85
CA LEU A 582 57.12 25.06 1.49
C LEU A 582 57.09 24.02 2.63
N LEU A 583 57.85 22.94 2.51
CA LEU A 583 57.85 21.84 3.49
C LEU A 583 58.17 22.29 4.93
N PRO A 584 59.23 23.11 5.19
CA PRO A 584 59.51 23.59 6.54
C PRO A 584 58.37 24.39 7.15
N GLN A 585 57.64 25.15 6.34
CA GLN A 585 56.46 25.92 6.77
C GLN A 585 55.28 24.99 7.08
N LEU A 586 55.09 23.94 6.28
CA LEU A 586 53.98 22.98 6.45
C LEU A 586 54.13 22.12 7.72
N ILE A 587 55.37 21.79 8.09
CA ILE A 587 55.66 20.95 9.26
C ILE A 587 55.94 21.75 10.53
N ALA A 588 55.95 23.09 10.47
CA ALA A 588 56.22 23.94 11.62
C ALA A 588 55.33 23.56 12.83
N GLY A 589 55.98 23.28 13.96
CA GLY A 589 55.30 22.84 15.19
C GLY A 589 54.93 21.36 15.24
N ARG A 590 55.37 20.52 14.28
CA ARG A 590 55.16 19.06 14.27
C ARG A 590 56.47 18.32 14.01
N ALA A 591 56.82 17.39 14.89
CA ALA A 591 58.06 16.60 14.76
C ALA A 591 57.84 15.20 14.18
N ARG A 592 56.60 14.68 14.20
CA ARG A 592 56.25 13.32 13.75
C ARG A 592 54.80 13.20 13.26
N GLY A 593 54.50 12.10 12.57
CA GLY A 593 53.17 11.76 12.07
C GLY A 593 52.91 12.21 10.63
N PRO A 594 51.66 12.11 10.15
CA PRO A 594 51.35 12.30 8.74
C PRO A 594 51.71 13.68 8.20
N LEU A 595 52.42 13.72 7.07
CA LEU A 595 52.84 14.96 6.42
C LEU A 595 51.65 15.86 6.08
N PHE A 596 50.64 15.29 5.41
CA PHE A 596 49.42 15.98 5.01
C PHE A 596 48.24 15.56 5.88
N LEU A 597 47.63 16.53 6.55
CA LEU A 597 46.50 16.32 7.47
C LEU A 597 45.20 16.83 6.87
N ALA A 598 44.09 16.20 7.23
CA ALA A 598 42.75 16.73 7.00
C ALA A 598 42.45 17.95 7.88
N ASP A 599 41.51 18.81 7.47
CA ASP A 599 41.18 20.04 8.21
C ASP A 599 40.54 19.79 9.58
N ARG A 600 39.79 18.70 9.71
CA ARG A 600 38.98 18.39 10.89
C ARG A 600 39.54 17.16 11.60
N ARG A 601 39.39 17.13 12.93
CA ARG A 601 39.65 15.94 13.75
C ARG A 601 38.60 14.86 13.42
N PRO A 602 38.98 13.57 13.41
CA PRO A 602 38.03 12.49 13.26
C PRO A 602 37.05 12.47 14.44
N ALA A 603 35.79 12.10 14.17
CA ALA A 603 34.81 11.89 15.24
C ALA A 603 35.15 10.61 16.02
N PRO A 604 34.80 10.52 17.32
CA PRO A 604 35.12 9.35 18.16
C PRO A 604 34.67 8.01 17.57
N ALA A 605 33.52 7.99 16.89
CA ALA A 605 32.96 6.80 16.24
C ALA A 605 33.74 6.30 15.01
N ARG A 606 34.71 7.06 14.48
CA ARG A 606 35.50 6.72 13.28
C ARG A 606 36.96 7.12 13.47
N MET A 607 37.54 6.69 14.59
CA MET A 607 38.98 6.86 14.87
C MET A 607 39.81 6.06 13.87
N PRO A 608 40.70 6.70 13.09
CA PRO A 608 41.65 5.97 12.24
C PRO A 608 42.74 5.31 13.09
N ALA A 609 43.56 4.46 12.47
CA ALA A 609 44.71 3.85 13.12
C ALA A 609 45.66 4.90 13.71
N ALA A 610 46.37 4.57 14.80
CA ALA A 610 47.26 5.50 15.47
C ALA A 610 48.33 6.10 14.54
N ALA A 611 48.82 5.32 13.57
CA ALA A 611 49.79 5.76 12.55
C ALA A 611 49.23 6.81 11.57
N ASP A 612 47.91 6.96 11.47
CA ASP A 612 47.25 7.94 10.61
C ASP A 612 46.80 9.19 11.39
N LEU A 613 47.23 9.36 12.64
CA LEU A 613 46.93 10.51 13.48
C LEU A 613 48.18 11.32 13.74
N CYS A 614 48.08 12.63 13.61
CA CYS A 614 49.12 13.54 14.07
C CYS A 614 49.06 13.65 15.61
N PRO A 615 50.14 13.31 16.33
CA PRO A 615 50.16 13.34 17.80
C PRO A 615 49.91 14.73 18.38
N GLU A 616 50.33 15.79 17.69
CA GLU A 616 50.25 17.17 18.17
C GLU A 616 48.87 17.78 17.91
N THR A 617 48.27 17.49 16.76
CA THR A 617 47.01 18.14 16.34
C THR A 617 45.77 17.27 16.54
N GLY A 618 45.93 15.95 16.70
CA GLY A 618 44.83 14.98 16.72
C GLY A 618 44.08 14.87 15.39
N ARG A 619 44.58 15.49 14.31
CA ARG A 619 43.98 15.42 12.97
C ARG A 619 44.49 14.18 12.26
N ARG A 620 43.64 13.64 11.39
CA ARG A 620 43.95 12.44 10.61
C ARG A 620 44.73 12.76 9.33
N ARG A 621 45.43 11.77 8.78
CA ARG A 621 46.03 11.78 7.44
C ARG A 621 44.98 12.18 6.38
N LEU A 622 45.40 12.99 5.43
CA LEU A 622 44.58 13.39 4.30
C LEU A 622 44.30 12.19 3.39
N SER A 623 43.02 11.86 3.19
CA SER A 623 42.64 10.74 2.31
C SER A 623 42.77 11.10 0.84
N TYR A 624 42.94 10.08 -0.01
CA TYR A 624 42.97 10.26 -1.47
C TYR A 624 41.72 10.97 -1.98
N GLU A 625 40.53 10.56 -1.53
CA GLU A 625 39.26 11.13 -1.98
C GLU A 625 39.15 12.61 -1.64
N ARG A 626 39.60 13.01 -0.44
CA ARG A 626 39.56 14.40 -0.03
C ARG A 626 40.59 15.23 -0.79
N ALA A 627 41.80 14.71 -0.97
CA ALA A 627 42.83 15.37 -1.77
C ALA A 627 42.38 15.56 -3.23
N GLU A 628 41.79 14.52 -3.83
CA GLU A 628 41.25 14.52 -5.19
C GLU A 628 40.10 15.51 -5.35
N TYR A 629 39.18 15.56 -4.38
CA TYR A 629 38.10 16.54 -4.36
C TYR A 629 38.62 17.98 -4.32
N LEU A 630 39.57 18.27 -3.42
CA LEU A 630 40.14 19.61 -3.29
C LEU A 630 40.84 20.06 -4.58
N PHE A 631 41.56 19.13 -5.22
CA PHE A 631 42.23 19.40 -6.47
C PHE A 631 41.25 19.67 -7.62
N LYS A 632 40.19 18.85 -7.76
CA LYS A 632 39.15 19.08 -8.76
C LYS A 632 38.43 20.42 -8.56
N GLN A 633 38.11 20.78 -7.32
CA GLN A 633 37.46 22.06 -7.04
C GLN A 633 38.36 23.24 -7.41
N ALA A 634 39.63 23.19 -7.04
CA ALA A 634 40.58 24.26 -7.34
C ALA A 634 40.90 24.39 -8.83
N THR A 635 40.83 23.29 -9.59
CA THR A 635 41.15 23.28 -11.02
C THR A 635 39.91 23.31 -11.92
N LYS A 636 38.71 23.46 -11.35
CA LYS A 636 37.45 23.42 -12.11
C LYS A 636 37.40 24.46 -13.23
N ALA A 637 37.92 25.66 -12.98
CA ALA A 637 38.00 26.74 -13.96
C ALA A 637 39.14 26.58 -14.97
N LEU A 638 40.11 25.69 -14.70
CA LEU A 638 41.28 25.43 -15.55
C LEU A 638 41.09 24.21 -16.48
N ASP A 639 40.09 23.38 -16.19
CA ASP A 639 39.72 22.22 -17.01
C ASP A 639 38.67 22.63 -18.06
N PRO A 640 38.96 22.52 -19.37
CA PRO A 640 38.03 22.84 -20.45
C PRO A 640 36.70 22.07 -20.37
N THR A 641 36.66 20.91 -19.69
CA THR A 641 35.42 20.14 -19.50
C THR A 641 34.57 20.62 -18.32
N GLY A 642 35.09 21.55 -17.50
CA GLY A 642 34.42 22.09 -16.32
C GLY A 642 34.31 21.12 -15.13
N ASN A 643 34.96 19.94 -15.20
CA ASN A 643 34.90 18.90 -14.16
C ASN A 643 36.06 18.98 -13.16
N GLY A 644 37.13 19.70 -13.51
CA GLY A 644 38.37 19.79 -12.75
C GLY A 644 39.30 18.63 -13.04
N TYR A 645 40.61 18.91 -13.00
CA TYR A 645 41.63 17.90 -13.22
C TYR A 645 41.71 16.91 -12.05
N THR A 646 42.16 15.70 -12.35
CA THR A 646 42.45 14.65 -11.37
C THR A 646 43.90 14.72 -10.89
N LEU A 647 44.19 14.26 -9.66
CA LEU A 647 45.58 14.27 -9.13
C LEU A 647 46.55 13.44 -9.98
N ARG A 648 46.03 12.50 -10.79
CA ARG A 648 46.85 11.71 -11.72
C ARG A 648 47.36 12.55 -12.90
N GLN A 649 46.66 13.62 -13.26
CA GLN A 649 47.01 14.51 -14.38
C GLN A 649 48.11 15.53 -14.02
N LEU A 650 48.43 15.67 -12.73
CA LEU A 650 49.56 16.48 -12.22
C LEU A 650 50.93 15.89 -12.54
N ARG A 651 51.02 14.58 -12.78
CA ARG A 651 52.30 13.92 -13.04
C ARG A 651 52.81 14.34 -14.42
N PRO A 652 54.00 14.93 -14.53
CA PRO A 652 54.57 15.28 -15.84
C PRO A 652 54.73 14.03 -16.68
N ARG A 653 54.50 14.15 -18.00
CA ARG A 653 54.81 13.08 -18.96
C ARG A 653 56.32 12.87 -18.94
N GLU A 654 56.77 11.64 -18.67
CA GLU A 654 58.16 11.25 -18.99
C GLU A 654 58.34 11.40 -20.51
N PRO A 655 59.27 12.24 -20.99
CA PRO A 655 59.59 12.27 -22.41
C PRO A 655 60.41 11.02 -22.71
N GLY A 656 59.80 9.98 -23.29
CA GLY A 656 60.56 8.83 -23.82
C GLY A 656 60.03 7.41 -23.59
N ARG A 657 58.72 7.17 -23.47
CA ARG A 657 58.16 5.85 -23.76
C ARG A 657 57.01 5.99 -24.75
N ARG A 658 57.35 5.83 -26.04
CA ARG A 658 56.38 5.52 -27.11
C ARG A 658 55.82 4.13 -26.90
#